data_AF-A0A556QKN8-F1
#
_entry.id   AF-A0A556QKN8-F1
#
_cell.length_a   1.000
_cell.length_b   1.000
_cell.length_c   1.000
_cell.angle_alpha   90.00
_cell.angle_beta   90.00
_cell.angle_gamma   90.00
#
_symmetry.space_group_name_H-M   'P 1'
#
loop_
_entity.id
_entity.type
_entity.pdbx_description
1 polymer ?
#
loop_
_entity_poly.entity_id
_entity_poly.type
_entity_poly.pdbx_seq_one_letter_code
_entity_poly.pdbx_strand_id
1 'polypeptide(L)'
;MSLQPSAASIVAQDKRSRRSRRRWLVTGSVVTGLLLFGFFGLPPIIKAQAIKHLSAELHREVSIERIRVNPLVLSITIDGLAIKDRDGAEFTGWRRLYVNFDSFSLFTGEWRFQEIYIDGFSQRVVIAKDGVFNFADLIPAPAEAPATPAKKPRPLRIASLSVTSAALNFVDSSRAAPFATTVGPLGFTLKNFHTAGDPKAPYEFSAITEAGETFDWKGTLSLIPARSAGRFSIGGIALKKYAPYYADRINADLLSGALDFSASYAVDLSEGSRQLTLGDATIKLSNLQVAPRGSTTAVIDLPSLVIDGLHADGLKTSAVIRRVALDGGRLTVVREKDGSINLLNLLTVPAVASAGVTPVTVAAGATPAAAMPALPDVKLTEFSLTGLAIDIEDRTTLTPAKNSIGRLDVSVKNISLAEPAVPVLLALSVATLPSGTINVEGSAVREPLAADLKIKVTSIPLAGGTPYIEPMLNVRIAGGAVSVDGQASLRGTVASFQGDVVVDKFATVDGAKAEDFVTFTQFAIRGIDAISDPLTARIGEISITDPSARVTVNADKTTNLAAILRTETAPAAESEPVEVKLPPAAPAKGLASSSTLPAPIWSLGKFTLTNGSVLLADNSIKPAVRMSLDHFSGAITGLSSADLQRADVNIRGKVNGSGEVSFTGKLDAKAATLTPGALTEILVDVKGVDLSPISPYVGTYAGYELARSGLSVDVKARLSQRKLDTSNVITLKQFTFGPATNSPDATKLPVRLGVALLKDTSGNIVIDVPVKGSLDDPSFKIGRVVLRVIVNLLVKAATSPFSLIGAAFGGGGDELAYQDFSPGATTPLEAEIKKIETLRKALKGRPALNLDINGSYDATADLAAVRDQTLAKQVRQRLWEELRVKNADTPPPSELTVAPEDETRIIGLMVSERYPDGLPAPGVDTAGASVTQPQAVVAAPPAPTPAPRRIYSGAATPKPVAKTPAVKTVVIISSGEVVATASADGSTPLTLADARRALASGIVVSEEDLRALAEARAQHVRDELLEGGEIDAGRLFLTAPAPAGKGAKVFLQLR
;
A
#
# COMPACT_ATOMS: atom_id res chain seq x y z
N MET A 1 -70.72 132.71 4.44
CA MET A 1 -70.26 132.96 3.05
C MET A 1 -70.30 131.63 2.32
N SER A 2 -71.45 131.22 1.79
CA SER A 2 -71.97 131.56 0.44
C SER A 2 -71.14 130.93 -0.68
N LEU A 3 -71.65 129.82 -1.25
CA LEU A 3 -71.93 129.65 -2.69
C LEU A 3 -72.38 128.20 -2.97
N GLN A 4 -73.67 128.03 -3.27
CA GLN A 4 -74.18 127.05 -4.25
C GLN A 4 -73.86 127.58 -5.67
N PRO A 5 -73.83 126.78 -6.77
CA PRO A 5 -74.86 125.82 -7.23
C PRO A 5 -74.25 124.50 -7.82
N SER A 6 -74.95 123.45 -8.25
CA SER A 6 -76.00 123.36 -9.28
C SER A 6 -76.62 121.96 -9.31
N ALA A 7 -77.94 121.90 -9.48
CA ALA A 7 -78.74 120.70 -9.61
C ALA A 7 -78.80 120.24 -11.07
N ALA A 8 -78.00 119.23 -11.45
CA ALA A 8 -78.14 118.49 -12.72
C ALA A 8 -77.29 117.20 -12.78
N SER A 9 -77.55 116.18 -11.94
CA SER A 9 -76.96 114.84 -12.17
C SER A 9 -77.60 113.65 -11.44
N ILE A 10 -78.71 113.82 -10.70
CA ILE A 10 -79.18 112.78 -9.75
C ILE A 10 -80.08 111.70 -10.38
N VAL A 11 -80.55 111.82 -11.63
CA VAL A 11 -81.45 110.81 -12.25
C VAL A 11 -80.75 109.83 -13.21
N ALA A 12 -79.46 110.02 -13.52
CA ALA A 12 -78.70 109.12 -14.40
C ALA A 12 -77.78 108.11 -13.66
N GLN A 13 -77.54 108.30 -12.36
CA GLN A 13 -76.70 107.37 -11.55
C GLN A 13 -77.49 106.17 -10.98
N ASP A 14 -78.81 106.28 -10.78
CA ASP A 14 -79.61 105.20 -10.16
C ASP A 14 -80.06 104.10 -11.15
N LYS A 15 -80.16 104.40 -12.45
CA LYS A 15 -80.44 103.38 -13.50
C LYS A 15 -79.23 102.51 -13.86
N ARG A 16 -77.99 103.02 -13.73
CA ARG A 16 -76.75 102.24 -13.92
C ARG A 16 -76.50 101.29 -12.72
N SER A 17 -76.88 101.68 -11.50
CA SER A 17 -76.78 100.84 -10.30
C SER A 17 -77.74 99.64 -10.33
N ARG A 18 -78.99 99.83 -10.79
CA ARG A 18 -79.99 98.73 -10.91
C ARG A 18 -79.68 97.74 -12.05
N ARG A 19 -79.17 98.20 -13.21
CA ARG A 19 -78.71 97.30 -14.28
C ARG A 19 -77.45 96.52 -13.89
N SER A 20 -76.55 97.14 -13.13
CA SER A 20 -75.39 96.46 -12.55
C SER A 20 -75.85 95.41 -11.52
N ARG A 21 -76.69 95.77 -10.54
CA ARG A 21 -77.25 94.83 -9.54
C ARG A 21 -78.02 93.66 -10.17
N ARG A 22 -78.85 93.91 -11.20
CA ARG A 22 -79.58 92.84 -11.90
C ARG A 22 -78.64 91.94 -12.70
N ARG A 23 -77.57 92.46 -13.30
CA ARG A 23 -76.53 91.65 -13.93
C ARG A 23 -75.79 90.80 -12.91
N TRP A 24 -75.39 91.37 -11.77
CA TRP A 24 -74.77 90.63 -10.66
C TRP A 24 -75.70 89.56 -10.06
N LEU A 25 -77.01 89.81 -9.94
CA LEU A 25 -77.98 88.81 -9.49
C LEU A 25 -78.21 87.68 -10.50
N VAL A 26 -78.28 88.00 -11.81
CA VAL A 26 -78.41 86.98 -12.86
C VAL A 26 -77.13 86.16 -12.97
N THR A 27 -75.96 86.79 -12.99
CA THR A 27 -74.66 86.11 -12.95
C THR A 27 -74.52 85.27 -11.68
N GLY A 28 -74.89 85.80 -10.51
CA GLY A 28 -74.91 85.07 -9.26
C GLY A 28 -75.85 83.86 -9.29
N SER A 29 -77.03 83.99 -9.90
CA SER A 29 -78.00 82.88 -10.04
C SER A 29 -77.52 81.81 -11.03
N VAL A 30 -76.90 82.21 -12.14
CA VAL A 30 -76.31 81.27 -13.12
C VAL A 30 -75.11 80.55 -12.51
N VAL A 31 -74.22 81.25 -11.81
CA VAL A 31 -73.09 80.64 -11.10
C VAL A 31 -73.58 79.71 -10.00
N THR A 32 -74.58 80.12 -9.21
CA THR A 32 -75.19 79.26 -8.18
C THR A 32 -75.86 78.04 -8.80
N GLY A 33 -76.59 78.20 -9.92
CA GLY A 33 -77.19 77.11 -10.67
C GLY A 33 -76.16 76.13 -11.24
N LEU A 34 -75.05 76.63 -11.80
CA LEU A 34 -73.93 75.82 -12.27
C LEU A 34 -73.20 75.10 -11.13
N LEU A 35 -73.05 75.74 -9.97
CA LEU A 35 -72.48 75.11 -8.78
C LEU A 35 -73.41 74.03 -8.22
N LEU A 36 -74.71 74.30 -8.08
CA LEU A 36 -75.69 73.30 -7.65
C LEU A 36 -75.76 72.13 -8.63
N PHE A 37 -75.75 72.39 -9.94
CA PHE A 37 -75.65 71.36 -10.95
C PHE A 37 -74.33 70.58 -10.85
N GLY A 38 -73.21 71.26 -10.59
CA GLY A 38 -71.91 70.61 -10.42
C GLY A 38 -71.81 69.71 -9.19
N PHE A 39 -72.38 70.15 -8.05
CA PHE A 39 -72.36 69.38 -6.79
C PHE A 39 -73.40 68.26 -6.75
N PHE A 40 -74.58 68.42 -7.36
CA PHE A 40 -75.70 67.47 -7.25
C PHE A 40 -76.16 66.84 -8.58
N GLY A 41 -76.03 67.56 -9.70
CA GLY A 41 -76.44 67.08 -11.03
C GLY A 41 -75.38 66.24 -11.75
N LEU A 42 -74.11 66.66 -11.72
CA LEU A 42 -73.01 65.93 -12.37
C LEU A 42 -72.75 64.54 -11.77
N PRO A 43 -72.70 64.32 -10.43
CA PRO A 43 -72.36 63.02 -9.87
C PRO A 43 -73.23 61.83 -10.34
N PRO A 44 -74.58 61.89 -10.34
CA PRO A 44 -75.41 60.78 -10.83
C PRO A 44 -75.26 60.55 -12.34
N ILE A 45 -75.06 61.60 -13.13
CA ILE A 45 -74.82 61.50 -14.59
C ILE A 45 -73.50 60.78 -14.85
N ILE A 46 -72.42 61.23 -14.20
CA ILE A 46 -71.10 60.61 -14.33
C ILE A 46 -71.16 59.14 -13.88
N LYS A 47 -71.85 58.82 -12.78
CA LYS A 47 -72.00 57.45 -12.29
C LYS A 47 -72.68 56.54 -13.31
N ALA A 48 -73.85 56.94 -13.82
CA ALA A 48 -74.60 56.15 -14.79
C ALA A 48 -73.81 55.95 -16.10
N GLN A 49 -73.16 57.03 -16.57
CA GLN A 49 -72.41 57.01 -17.82
C GLN A 49 -71.10 56.22 -17.71
N ALA A 50 -70.40 56.30 -16.58
CA ALA A 50 -69.21 55.52 -16.29
C ALA A 50 -69.53 54.02 -16.23
N ILE A 51 -70.57 53.61 -15.48
CA ILE A 51 -71.00 52.21 -15.42
C ILE A 51 -71.34 51.68 -16.81
N LYS A 52 -72.13 52.44 -17.58
CA LYS A 52 -72.56 52.06 -18.94
C LYS A 52 -71.37 51.87 -19.88
N HIS A 53 -70.45 52.84 -19.97
CA HIS A 53 -69.33 52.78 -20.89
C HIS A 53 -68.23 51.81 -20.45
N LEU A 54 -67.86 51.80 -19.17
CA LEU A 54 -66.82 50.90 -18.68
C LEU A 54 -67.27 49.44 -18.81
N SER A 55 -68.55 49.13 -18.56
CA SER A 55 -69.06 47.77 -18.76
C SER A 55 -69.08 47.35 -20.23
N ALA A 56 -69.39 48.29 -21.14
CA ALA A 56 -69.40 48.04 -22.57
C ALA A 56 -67.98 47.82 -23.13
N GLU A 57 -67.01 48.65 -22.71
CA GLU A 57 -65.64 48.63 -23.24
C GLU A 57 -64.80 47.49 -22.65
N LEU A 58 -64.97 47.18 -21.36
CA LEU A 58 -64.20 46.13 -20.67
C LEU A 58 -64.81 44.73 -20.82
N HIS A 59 -66.02 44.65 -21.39
CA HIS A 59 -66.81 43.41 -21.48
C HIS A 59 -66.97 42.69 -20.13
N ARG A 60 -67.09 43.48 -19.03
CA ARG A 60 -67.10 43.03 -17.64
C ARG A 60 -68.14 43.82 -16.83
N GLU A 61 -68.69 43.23 -15.78
CA GLU A 61 -69.67 43.93 -14.92
C GLU A 61 -68.95 44.97 -14.06
N VAL A 62 -69.33 46.26 -14.20
CA VAL A 62 -68.77 47.37 -13.42
C VAL A 62 -69.80 47.92 -12.46
N SER A 63 -69.42 48.06 -11.20
CA SER A 63 -70.25 48.67 -10.15
C SER A 63 -69.52 49.83 -9.48
N ILE A 64 -70.26 50.90 -9.16
CA ILE A 64 -69.74 52.08 -8.44
C ILE A 64 -70.71 52.41 -7.31
N GLU A 65 -70.21 52.49 -6.07
CA GLU A 65 -71.03 52.85 -4.91
C GLU A 65 -71.46 54.32 -4.98
N ARG A 66 -70.50 55.24 -5.06
CA ARG A 66 -70.77 56.69 -5.01
C ARG A 66 -69.75 57.51 -5.79
N ILE A 67 -70.20 58.58 -6.45
CA ILE A 67 -69.34 59.62 -7.04
C ILE A 67 -69.63 60.95 -6.34
N ARG A 68 -68.59 61.74 -6.07
CA ARG A 68 -68.66 63.11 -5.54
C ARG A 68 -67.83 64.02 -6.44
N VAL A 69 -68.36 65.19 -6.78
CA VAL A 69 -67.66 66.19 -7.60
C VAL A 69 -67.64 67.50 -6.82
N ASN A 70 -66.48 68.13 -6.73
CA ASN A 70 -66.33 69.48 -6.16
C ASN A 70 -65.86 70.44 -7.28
N PRO A 71 -66.78 71.22 -7.87
CA PRO A 71 -66.45 72.13 -8.97
C PRO A 71 -65.59 73.33 -8.54
N LEU A 72 -65.53 73.68 -7.25
CA LEU A 72 -64.73 74.82 -6.76
C LEU A 72 -63.22 74.55 -6.79
N VAL A 73 -62.83 73.30 -6.47
CA VAL A 73 -61.43 72.85 -6.47
C VAL A 73 -61.14 71.87 -7.61
N LEU A 74 -62.09 71.70 -8.54
CA LEU A 74 -62.07 70.70 -9.63
C LEU A 74 -61.57 69.32 -9.19
N SER A 75 -62.22 68.74 -8.17
CA SER A 75 -61.91 67.38 -7.70
C SER A 75 -63.06 66.40 -7.94
N ILE A 76 -62.73 65.14 -8.20
CA ILE A 76 -63.66 64.01 -8.26
C ILE A 76 -63.25 62.94 -7.25
N THR A 77 -64.23 62.37 -6.56
CA THR A 77 -64.06 61.21 -5.68
C THR A 77 -64.97 60.09 -6.13
N ILE A 78 -64.42 58.91 -6.34
CA ILE A 78 -65.14 57.68 -6.71
C ILE A 78 -64.95 56.68 -5.56
N ASP A 79 -66.01 56.44 -4.80
CA ASP A 79 -66.04 55.46 -3.71
C ASP A 79 -66.62 54.14 -4.23
N GLY A 80 -66.00 53.02 -3.85
CA GLY A 80 -66.46 51.65 -4.10
C GLY A 80 -66.58 51.27 -5.58
N LEU A 81 -65.49 51.32 -6.34
CA LEU A 81 -65.46 50.72 -7.68
C LEU A 81 -65.14 49.22 -7.55
N ALA A 82 -65.93 48.36 -8.19
CA ALA A 82 -65.60 46.96 -8.36
C ALA A 82 -65.93 46.50 -9.79
N ILE A 83 -64.97 45.82 -10.43
CA ILE A 83 -65.08 45.23 -11.76
C ILE A 83 -64.96 43.72 -11.59
N LYS A 84 -65.97 42.97 -12.04
CA LYS A 84 -65.92 41.51 -12.02
C LYS A 84 -65.20 40.95 -13.24
N ASP A 85 -64.56 39.81 -13.07
CA ASP A 85 -64.02 39.02 -14.16
C ASP A 85 -65.10 38.16 -14.83
N ARG A 86 -64.75 37.50 -15.93
CA ARG A 86 -65.68 36.63 -16.70
C ARG A 86 -66.18 35.43 -15.89
N ASP A 87 -65.44 34.99 -14.87
CA ASP A 87 -65.82 33.91 -13.96
C ASP A 87 -66.71 34.40 -12.80
N GLY A 88 -67.04 35.70 -12.75
CA GLY A 88 -67.85 36.32 -11.72
C GLY A 88 -67.08 36.71 -10.45
N ALA A 89 -65.79 36.37 -10.34
CA ALA A 89 -64.93 36.84 -9.25
C ALA A 89 -64.59 38.32 -9.42
N GLU A 90 -64.13 38.99 -8.36
CA GLU A 90 -63.62 40.36 -8.48
C GLU A 90 -62.30 40.38 -9.26
N PHE A 91 -62.25 41.13 -10.37
CA PHE A 91 -61.07 41.32 -11.20
C PHE A 91 -60.20 42.46 -10.65
N THR A 92 -60.79 43.64 -10.50
CA THR A 92 -60.09 44.84 -10.01
C THR A 92 -61.06 45.82 -9.38
N GLY A 93 -60.60 46.60 -8.40
CA GLY A 93 -61.45 47.52 -7.67
C GLY A 93 -60.68 48.45 -6.74
N TRP A 94 -61.40 49.37 -6.10
CA TRP A 94 -60.87 50.21 -5.01
C TRP A 94 -61.96 50.69 -4.07
N ARG A 95 -61.57 50.95 -2.81
CA ARG A 95 -62.45 51.57 -1.81
C ARG A 95 -62.68 53.06 -2.12
N ARG A 96 -61.63 53.79 -2.49
CA ARG A 96 -61.74 55.23 -2.84
C ARG A 96 -60.66 55.66 -3.82
N LEU A 97 -61.05 56.40 -4.84
CA LEU A 97 -60.18 57.17 -5.73
C LEU A 97 -60.53 58.65 -5.59
N TYR A 98 -59.55 59.49 -5.26
CA TYR A 98 -59.66 60.94 -5.23
C TYR A 98 -58.68 61.55 -6.24
N VAL A 99 -59.18 62.43 -7.10
CA VAL A 99 -58.37 63.13 -8.12
C VAL A 99 -58.66 64.62 -8.03
N ASN A 100 -57.61 65.42 -7.85
CA ASN A 100 -57.68 66.89 -7.81
C ASN A 100 -56.94 67.48 -9.03
N PHE A 101 -57.69 68.14 -9.91
CA PHE A 101 -57.17 68.77 -11.12
C PHE A 101 -56.98 70.27 -10.93
N ASP A 102 -55.81 70.79 -11.33
CA ASP A 102 -55.52 72.21 -11.23
C ASP A 102 -56.17 72.98 -12.38
N SER A 103 -57.29 73.64 -12.08
CA SER A 103 -58.05 74.45 -13.04
C SER A 103 -57.22 75.50 -13.78
N PHE A 104 -56.17 76.03 -13.14
CA PHE A 104 -55.35 77.09 -13.73
C PHE A 104 -54.38 76.56 -14.80
N SER A 105 -54.13 75.24 -14.81
CA SER A 105 -53.21 74.60 -15.74
C SER A 105 -53.71 74.59 -17.19
N LEU A 106 -55.03 74.72 -17.38
CA LEU A 106 -55.64 74.87 -18.70
C LEU A 106 -55.16 76.13 -19.43
N PHE A 107 -54.70 77.15 -18.69
CA PHE A 107 -54.13 78.39 -19.25
C PHE A 107 -52.61 78.30 -19.47
N THR A 108 -51.91 77.42 -18.76
CA THR A 108 -50.44 77.27 -18.84
C THR A 108 -49.99 76.23 -19.87
N GLY A 109 -50.92 75.48 -20.47
CA GLY A 109 -50.63 74.51 -21.53
C GLY A 109 -50.12 73.15 -21.05
N GLU A 110 -50.10 72.90 -19.74
CA GLU A 110 -49.78 71.61 -19.11
C GLU A 110 -51.02 70.99 -18.43
N TRP A 111 -51.09 69.66 -18.40
CA TRP A 111 -52.03 68.93 -17.55
C TRP A 111 -51.44 68.83 -16.15
N ARG A 112 -52.08 69.44 -15.14
CA ARG A 112 -51.55 69.44 -13.77
C ARG A 112 -52.55 68.87 -12.78
N PHE A 113 -52.11 67.84 -12.05
CA PHE A 113 -52.85 67.21 -10.96
C PHE A 113 -52.13 67.51 -9.64
N GLN A 114 -52.85 68.06 -8.66
CA GLN A 114 -52.27 68.35 -7.35
C GLN A 114 -52.16 67.06 -6.52
N GLU A 115 -53.20 66.25 -6.56
CA GLU A 115 -53.28 65.03 -5.76
C GLU A 115 -54.07 63.96 -6.50
N ILE A 116 -53.51 62.75 -6.54
CA ILE A 116 -54.18 61.51 -6.91
C ILE A 116 -54.00 60.55 -5.74
N TYR A 117 -55.11 60.15 -5.11
CA TYR A 117 -55.11 59.27 -3.95
C TYR A 117 -55.99 58.06 -4.22
N ILE A 118 -55.43 56.86 -4.07
CA ILE A 118 -56.12 55.59 -4.25
C ILE A 118 -56.01 54.79 -2.95
N ASP A 119 -57.15 54.35 -2.43
CA ASP A 119 -57.23 53.60 -1.19
C ASP A 119 -57.92 52.26 -1.41
N GLY A 120 -57.31 51.20 -0.90
CA GLY A 120 -57.87 49.84 -0.96
C GLY A 120 -57.93 49.27 -2.38
N PHE A 121 -56.95 49.57 -3.24
CA PHE A 121 -56.90 49.01 -4.60
C PHE A 121 -56.71 47.49 -4.57
N SER A 122 -57.58 46.73 -5.22
CA SER A 122 -57.53 45.27 -5.34
C SER A 122 -57.32 44.86 -6.79
N GLN A 123 -56.46 43.87 -7.05
CA GLN A 123 -56.29 43.29 -8.40
C GLN A 123 -56.11 41.77 -8.31
N ARG A 124 -56.83 41.02 -9.14
CA ARG A 124 -56.66 39.58 -9.34
C ARG A 124 -56.00 39.32 -10.69
N VAL A 125 -54.88 38.59 -10.67
CA VAL A 125 -54.12 38.15 -11.83
C VAL A 125 -54.07 36.63 -11.85
N VAL A 126 -54.59 36.02 -12.91
CA VAL A 126 -54.59 34.56 -13.08
C VAL A 126 -53.92 34.20 -14.39
N ILE A 127 -52.94 33.30 -14.34
CA ILE A 127 -52.39 32.60 -15.50
C ILE A 127 -53.11 31.26 -15.61
N ALA A 128 -53.86 31.05 -16.68
CA ALA A 128 -54.58 29.81 -16.94
C ALA A 128 -53.63 28.67 -17.35
N LYS A 129 -54.16 27.44 -17.49
CA LYS A 129 -53.36 26.25 -17.86
C LYS A 129 -52.67 26.35 -19.21
N ASP A 130 -53.21 27.16 -20.12
CA ASP A 130 -52.66 27.46 -21.44
C ASP A 130 -51.60 28.58 -21.43
N GLY A 131 -51.30 29.15 -20.26
CA GLY A 131 -50.35 30.25 -20.09
C GLY A 131 -50.95 31.63 -20.38
N VAL A 132 -52.24 31.74 -20.65
CA VAL A 132 -52.90 33.02 -20.98
C VAL A 132 -53.38 33.71 -19.69
N PHE A 133 -53.20 35.03 -19.63
CA PHE A 133 -53.70 35.86 -18.53
C PHE A 133 -55.21 36.05 -18.62
N ASN A 134 -55.90 36.11 -17.47
CA ASN A 134 -57.34 36.40 -17.37
C ASN A 134 -57.76 37.77 -17.95
N PHE A 135 -56.81 38.68 -18.17
CA PHE A 135 -57.02 40.01 -18.76
C PHE A 135 -56.41 40.16 -20.17
N ALA A 136 -55.90 39.10 -20.79
CA ALA A 136 -55.29 39.18 -22.12
C ALA A 136 -56.26 39.72 -23.18
N ASP A 137 -57.56 39.51 -23.00
CA ASP A 137 -58.64 40.04 -23.84
C ASP A 137 -58.77 41.58 -23.78
N LEU A 138 -58.25 42.21 -22.73
CA LEU A 138 -58.24 43.67 -22.56
C LEU A 138 -57.05 44.36 -23.22
N ILE A 139 -56.06 43.60 -23.70
CA ILE A 139 -54.86 44.15 -24.33
C ILE A 139 -55.10 44.23 -25.84
N PRO A 140 -55.20 45.43 -26.44
CA PRO A 140 -55.34 45.57 -27.88
C PRO A 140 -54.08 45.09 -28.60
N ALA A 141 -54.24 44.42 -29.75
CA ALA A 141 -53.12 44.04 -30.60
C ALA A 141 -52.32 45.29 -31.03
N PRO A 142 -50.98 45.23 -31.14
CA PRO A 142 -50.19 46.35 -31.60
C PRO A 142 -50.67 46.82 -32.98
N ALA A 143 -51.32 47.98 -33.04
CA ALA A 143 -51.69 48.60 -34.30
C ALA A 143 -50.41 49.09 -35.01
N GLU A 144 -50.32 48.82 -36.31
CA GLU A 144 -49.24 49.29 -37.17
C GLU A 144 -49.07 50.82 -37.01
N ALA A 145 -47.85 51.28 -36.74
CA ALA A 145 -47.61 52.67 -36.37
C ALA A 145 -48.04 53.62 -37.52
N PRO A 146 -48.88 54.64 -37.25
CA PRO A 146 -49.30 55.56 -38.28
C PRO A 146 -48.11 56.39 -38.80
N ALA A 147 -47.94 56.47 -40.12
CA ALA A 147 -46.86 57.16 -40.82
C ALA A 147 -46.91 58.71 -40.75
N THR A 148 -47.67 59.29 -39.82
CA THR A 148 -47.77 60.75 -39.64
C THR A 148 -46.98 61.20 -38.41
N PRO A 149 -46.22 62.30 -38.48
CA PRO A 149 -45.46 62.80 -37.33
C PRO A 149 -46.43 63.17 -36.20
N ALA A 150 -46.34 62.42 -35.10
CA ALA A 150 -47.17 62.64 -33.92
C ALA A 150 -46.93 64.04 -33.33
N LYS A 151 -48.02 64.78 -33.12
CA LYS A 151 -48.00 66.09 -32.45
C LYS A 151 -47.42 65.91 -31.04
N LYS A 152 -46.44 66.74 -30.63
CA LYS A 152 -45.83 66.64 -29.29
C LYS A 152 -46.92 66.65 -28.21
N PRO A 153 -47.00 65.64 -27.33
CA PRO A 153 -48.03 65.57 -26.30
C PRO A 153 -47.88 66.73 -25.32
N ARG A 154 -49.00 67.21 -24.78
CA ARG A 154 -48.98 68.24 -23.72
C ARG A 154 -48.25 67.70 -22.48
N PRO A 155 -47.38 68.49 -21.82
CA PRO A 155 -46.72 68.06 -20.59
C PRO A 155 -47.75 67.69 -19.50
N LEU A 156 -47.43 66.68 -18.70
CA LEU A 156 -48.22 66.20 -17.59
C LEU A 156 -47.40 66.35 -16.30
N ARG A 157 -48.01 66.98 -15.30
CA ARG A 157 -47.45 67.18 -13.96
C ARG A 157 -48.37 66.57 -12.91
N ILE A 158 -47.80 65.77 -12.02
CA ILE A 158 -48.50 65.19 -10.86
C ILE A 158 -47.70 65.58 -9.61
N ALA A 159 -48.27 66.42 -8.75
CA ALA A 159 -47.58 66.88 -7.54
C ALA A 159 -47.49 65.77 -6.47
N SER A 160 -48.58 65.01 -6.26
CA SER A 160 -48.54 63.79 -5.44
C SER A 160 -49.49 62.72 -5.98
N LEU A 161 -48.98 61.51 -6.13
CA LEU A 161 -49.74 60.28 -6.34
C LEU A 161 -49.47 59.36 -5.14
N SER A 162 -50.52 58.84 -4.50
CA SER A 162 -50.39 57.88 -3.41
C SER A 162 -51.42 56.77 -3.51
N VAL A 163 -50.99 55.54 -3.26
CA VAL A 163 -51.78 54.32 -3.21
C VAL A 163 -51.58 53.71 -1.83
N THR A 164 -52.66 53.51 -1.07
CA THR A 164 -52.63 52.92 0.28
C THR A 164 -53.48 51.67 0.38
N SER A 165 -53.05 50.72 1.22
CA SER A 165 -53.80 49.50 1.53
C SER A 165 -54.17 48.67 0.29
N ALA A 166 -53.32 48.69 -0.74
CA ALA A 166 -53.56 47.91 -1.95
C ALA A 166 -53.26 46.41 -1.74
N ALA A 167 -53.88 45.54 -2.53
CA ALA A 167 -53.67 44.10 -2.50
C ALA A 167 -53.71 43.51 -3.92
N LEU A 168 -52.75 42.64 -4.24
CA LEU A 168 -52.68 41.91 -5.50
C LEU A 168 -52.71 40.41 -5.25
N ASN A 169 -53.71 39.72 -5.81
CA ASN A 169 -53.86 38.27 -5.74
C ASN A 169 -53.36 37.67 -7.05
N PHE A 170 -52.28 36.89 -6.98
CA PHE A 170 -51.67 36.23 -8.13
C PHE A 170 -51.87 34.71 -8.05
N VAL A 171 -52.35 34.12 -9.14
CA VAL A 171 -52.53 32.67 -9.27
C VAL A 171 -51.93 32.21 -10.61
N ASP A 172 -51.00 31.26 -10.57
CA ASP A 172 -50.43 30.62 -11.74
C ASP A 172 -50.84 29.14 -11.79
N SER A 173 -51.74 28.82 -12.72
CA SER A 173 -52.22 27.46 -12.98
C SER A 173 -51.55 26.81 -14.20
N SER A 174 -50.53 27.43 -14.79
CA SER A 174 -49.79 26.89 -15.94
C SER A 174 -48.80 25.78 -15.58
N ARG A 175 -48.54 25.60 -14.28
CA ARG A 175 -47.58 24.64 -13.73
C ARG A 175 -48.25 23.31 -13.35
N ALA A 176 -47.44 22.27 -13.16
CA ALA A 176 -47.93 20.96 -12.72
C ALA A 176 -48.65 21.03 -11.36
N ALA A 177 -48.13 21.83 -10.43
CA ALA A 177 -48.81 22.24 -9.21
C ALA A 177 -49.13 23.74 -9.28
N PRO A 178 -50.37 24.17 -8.98
CA PRO A 178 -50.72 25.59 -9.05
C PRO A 178 -49.97 26.39 -7.99
N PHE A 179 -49.56 27.61 -8.33
CA PHE A 179 -48.95 28.57 -7.41
C PHE A 179 -49.92 29.71 -7.13
N ALA A 180 -50.05 30.13 -5.87
CA ALA A 180 -50.88 31.26 -5.49
C ALA A 180 -50.18 32.11 -4.42
N THR A 181 -50.28 33.43 -4.51
CA THR A 181 -49.75 34.38 -3.52
C THR A 181 -50.58 35.67 -3.50
N THR A 182 -50.64 36.32 -2.35
CA THR A 182 -51.28 37.60 -2.13
C THR A 182 -50.24 38.62 -1.67
N VAL A 183 -50.04 39.67 -2.46
CA VAL A 183 -49.16 40.80 -2.16
C VAL A 183 -50.00 41.94 -1.58
N GLY A 184 -49.97 42.12 -0.26
CA GLY A 184 -50.70 43.18 0.44
C GLY A 184 -50.52 43.12 1.97
N PRO A 185 -50.60 44.25 2.69
CA PRO A 185 -50.90 45.59 2.20
C PRO A 185 -49.73 46.19 1.40
N LEU A 186 -50.06 46.85 0.30
CA LEU A 186 -49.13 47.52 -0.61
C LEU A 186 -49.33 49.03 -0.56
N GLY A 187 -48.23 49.76 -0.57
CA GLY A 187 -48.17 51.21 -0.63
C GLY A 187 -47.29 51.68 -1.79
N PHE A 188 -47.74 52.72 -2.50
CA PHE A 188 -46.96 53.38 -3.53
C PHE A 188 -47.12 54.89 -3.41
N THR A 189 -46.02 55.65 -3.47
CA THR A 189 -46.05 57.12 -3.54
C THR A 189 -45.14 57.62 -4.65
N LEU A 190 -45.55 58.67 -5.33
CA LEU A 190 -44.78 59.36 -6.37
C LEU A 190 -45.02 60.87 -6.22
N LYS A 191 -43.95 61.66 -6.06
CA LYS A 191 -44.05 63.11 -5.84
C LYS A 191 -43.40 63.89 -6.97
N ASN A 192 -43.97 65.03 -7.31
CA ASN A 192 -43.43 65.98 -8.29
C ASN A 192 -43.08 65.36 -9.66
N PHE A 193 -43.88 64.40 -10.14
CA PHE A 193 -43.70 63.81 -11.45
C PHE A 193 -44.00 64.82 -12.56
N HIS A 194 -43.14 64.86 -13.59
CA HIS A 194 -43.28 65.75 -14.73
C HIS A 194 -42.79 65.05 -16.00
N THR A 195 -43.56 65.11 -17.09
CA THR A 195 -43.18 64.45 -18.35
C THR A 195 -42.20 65.25 -19.21
N ALA A 196 -41.87 66.49 -18.82
CA ALA A 196 -40.84 67.31 -19.46
C ALA A 196 -39.72 67.72 -18.48
N GLY A 197 -38.48 67.81 -18.97
CA GLY A 197 -37.32 68.12 -18.13
C GLY A 197 -36.86 66.93 -17.27
N ASP A 198 -35.93 67.20 -16.34
CA ASP A 198 -35.32 66.21 -15.44
C ASP A 198 -35.77 66.43 -13.98
N PRO A 199 -37.06 66.19 -13.65
CA PRO A 199 -37.60 66.47 -12.32
C PRO A 199 -37.06 65.55 -11.21
N LYS A 200 -36.45 64.40 -11.58
CA LYS A 200 -35.98 63.36 -10.65
C LYS A 200 -37.04 63.04 -9.59
N ALA A 201 -38.25 62.75 -10.06
CA ALA A 201 -39.45 62.60 -9.24
C ALA A 201 -39.27 61.41 -8.27
N PRO A 202 -39.24 61.62 -6.94
CA PRO A 202 -39.03 60.53 -6.01
C PRO A 202 -40.27 59.63 -5.94
N TYR A 203 -40.03 58.33 -5.96
CA TYR A 203 -41.05 57.30 -5.75
C TYR A 203 -40.64 56.35 -4.62
N GLU A 204 -41.64 55.78 -3.95
CA GLU A 204 -41.48 54.79 -2.90
C GLU A 204 -42.58 53.75 -3.04
N PHE A 205 -42.19 52.47 -3.01
CA PHE A 205 -43.04 51.30 -3.07
C PHE A 205 -42.71 50.40 -1.89
N SER A 206 -43.72 49.89 -1.19
CA SER A 206 -43.58 48.89 -0.15
C SER A 206 -44.70 47.86 -0.25
N ALA A 207 -44.40 46.59 -0.05
CA ALA A 207 -45.39 45.52 -0.03
C ALA A 207 -44.94 44.35 0.83
N ILE A 208 -45.91 43.59 1.36
CA ILE A 208 -45.67 42.36 2.14
C ILE A 208 -46.52 41.23 1.52
N THR A 209 -46.02 40.01 1.48
CA THR A 209 -46.82 38.84 1.06
C THR A 209 -47.46 38.13 2.25
N GLU A 210 -48.40 37.22 1.98
CA GLU A 210 -49.00 36.36 3.01
C GLU A 210 -47.99 35.46 3.73
N ALA A 211 -46.81 35.24 3.13
CA ALA A 211 -45.72 34.47 3.71
C ALA A 211 -44.74 35.33 4.54
N GLY A 212 -44.98 36.64 4.64
CA GLY A 212 -44.11 37.58 5.37
C GLY A 212 -42.94 38.13 4.57
N GLU A 213 -42.93 37.95 3.24
CA GLU A 213 -41.86 38.44 2.35
C GLU A 213 -42.03 39.94 2.13
N THR A 214 -40.96 40.71 2.28
CA THR A 214 -41.01 42.18 2.22
C THR A 214 -40.42 42.68 0.91
N PHE A 215 -41.08 43.65 0.27
CA PHE A 215 -40.62 44.31 -0.95
C PHE A 215 -40.53 45.81 -0.69
N ASP A 216 -39.36 46.40 -0.85
CA ASP A 216 -39.15 47.85 -0.74
C ASP A 216 -38.43 48.36 -1.98
N TRP A 217 -38.92 49.44 -2.58
CA TRP A 217 -38.30 50.04 -3.76
C TRP A 217 -38.43 51.56 -3.72
N LYS A 218 -37.30 52.25 -3.64
CA LYS A 218 -37.24 53.71 -3.51
C LYS A 218 -36.28 54.27 -4.55
N GLY A 219 -36.63 55.39 -5.17
CA GLY A 219 -35.76 55.97 -6.19
C GLY A 219 -36.31 57.27 -6.77
N THR A 220 -35.72 57.70 -7.88
CA THR A 220 -36.11 58.88 -8.64
C THR A 220 -36.33 58.52 -10.11
N LEU A 221 -37.36 59.11 -10.73
CA LEU A 221 -37.73 58.86 -12.12
C LEU A 221 -37.78 60.17 -12.93
N SER A 222 -37.23 60.15 -14.14
CA SER A 222 -37.35 61.20 -15.16
C SER A 222 -37.68 60.58 -16.52
N LEU A 223 -38.55 61.22 -17.31
CA LEU A 223 -39.03 60.66 -18.58
C LEU A 223 -38.30 61.21 -19.81
N ILE A 224 -37.87 62.47 -19.77
CA ILE A 224 -37.19 63.15 -20.89
C ILE A 224 -36.00 63.98 -20.37
N PRO A 225 -34.79 63.41 -20.33
CA PRO A 225 -34.42 62.06 -20.79
C PRO A 225 -34.94 60.96 -19.84
N ALA A 226 -35.12 59.76 -20.39
CA ALA A 226 -35.54 58.59 -19.63
C ALA A 226 -34.41 58.13 -18.71
N ARG A 227 -34.55 58.39 -17.41
CA ARG A 227 -33.58 58.06 -16.36
C ARG A 227 -34.30 57.53 -15.14
N SER A 228 -33.71 56.54 -14.50
CA SER A 228 -34.17 56.03 -13.21
C SER A 228 -32.99 55.58 -12.37
N ALA A 229 -32.98 55.98 -11.11
CA ALA A 229 -31.98 55.52 -10.15
C ALA A 229 -32.68 55.25 -8.81
N GLY A 230 -32.32 54.16 -8.14
CA GLY A 230 -32.95 53.80 -6.88
C GLY A 230 -32.33 52.58 -6.24
N ARG A 231 -32.89 52.19 -5.09
CA ARG A 231 -32.56 50.98 -4.36
C ARG A 231 -33.80 50.13 -4.20
N PHE A 232 -33.67 48.83 -4.40
CA PHE A 232 -34.72 47.88 -4.09
C PHE A 232 -34.18 46.78 -3.18
N SER A 233 -35.06 46.25 -2.31
CA SER A 233 -34.78 45.11 -1.45
C SER A 233 -35.98 44.19 -1.38
N ILE A 234 -35.72 42.90 -1.45
CA ILE A 234 -36.68 41.83 -1.27
C ILE A 234 -36.16 40.98 -0.12
N GLY A 235 -36.94 40.85 0.95
CA GLY A 235 -36.55 40.16 2.17
C GLY A 235 -37.36 38.89 2.40
N GLY A 236 -36.70 37.84 2.89
CA GLY A 236 -37.35 36.64 3.42
C GLY A 236 -38.06 35.75 2.39
N ILE A 237 -37.65 35.76 1.11
CA ILE A 237 -38.27 34.91 0.06
C ILE A 237 -38.19 33.44 0.48
N ALA A 238 -39.34 32.82 0.75
CA ALA A 238 -39.39 31.46 1.28
C ALA A 238 -39.25 30.44 0.14
N LEU A 239 -38.05 29.89 -0.07
CA LEU A 239 -37.76 29.07 -1.26
C LEU A 239 -38.74 27.90 -1.44
N LYS A 240 -39.11 27.22 -0.35
CA LYS A 240 -40.08 26.11 -0.37
C LYS A 240 -41.43 26.49 -0.99
N LYS A 241 -41.90 27.73 -0.81
CA LYS A 241 -43.16 28.23 -1.38
C LYS A 241 -43.13 28.23 -2.91
N TYR A 242 -41.96 28.42 -3.51
CA TYR A 242 -41.76 28.53 -4.96
C TYR A 242 -41.42 27.18 -5.63
N ALA A 243 -41.60 26.05 -4.94
CA ALA A 243 -41.39 24.70 -5.49
C ALA A 243 -42.02 24.46 -6.87
N PRO A 244 -43.26 24.94 -7.17
CA PRO A 244 -43.85 24.79 -8.51
C PRO A 244 -43.02 25.34 -9.67
N TYR A 245 -42.05 26.23 -9.41
CA TYR A 245 -41.19 26.83 -10.44
C TYR A 245 -39.86 26.11 -10.65
N TYR A 246 -39.39 25.30 -9.69
CA TYR A 246 -38.08 24.65 -9.79
C TYR A 246 -38.10 23.12 -9.61
N ALA A 247 -39.17 22.51 -9.09
CA ALA A 247 -39.21 21.08 -8.76
C ALA A 247 -39.03 20.13 -9.97
N ASP A 248 -39.21 20.64 -11.20
CA ASP A 248 -38.97 19.89 -12.44
C ASP A 248 -37.53 20.07 -12.97
N ARG A 249 -36.75 20.98 -12.38
CA ARG A 249 -35.36 21.30 -12.79
C ARG A 249 -34.31 20.74 -11.83
N ILE A 250 -34.74 20.17 -10.72
CA ILE A 250 -33.88 19.51 -9.73
C ILE A 250 -34.58 18.23 -9.27
N ASN A 251 -33.79 17.22 -8.90
CA ASN A 251 -34.30 15.98 -8.34
C ASN A 251 -34.19 15.99 -6.80
N ALA A 252 -34.63 17.08 -6.18
CA ALA A 252 -34.48 17.34 -4.76
C ALA A 252 -35.60 18.21 -4.21
N ASP A 253 -35.89 18.06 -2.92
CA ASP A 253 -36.83 18.88 -2.17
C ASP A 253 -36.07 19.87 -1.28
N LEU A 254 -36.47 21.14 -1.34
CA LEU A 254 -35.98 22.18 -0.43
C LEU A 254 -36.87 22.16 0.82
N LEU A 255 -36.33 21.66 1.94
CA LEU A 255 -37.06 21.55 3.21
C LEU A 255 -37.24 22.92 3.87
N SER A 256 -36.24 23.79 3.75
CA SER A 256 -36.21 25.17 4.23
C SER A 256 -35.26 26.02 3.39
N GLY A 257 -35.36 27.35 3.54
CA GLY A 257 -34.46 28.33 2.94
C GLY A 257 -35.14 29.68 2.75
N ALA A 258 -34.45 30.75 3.13
CA ALA A 258 -34.91 32.12 2.93
C ALA A 258 -33.88 32.91 2.12
N LEU A 259 -34.32 33.61 1.08
CA LEU A 259 -33.47 34.43 0.21
C LEU A 259 -33.78 35.91 0.42
N ASP A 260 -32.77 36.69 0.78
CA ASP A 260 -32.79 38.14 0.81
C ASP A 260 -31.96 38.68 -0.36
N PHE A 261 -32.48 39.70 -1.03
CA PHE A 261 -31.80 40.39 -2.11
C PHE A 261 -31.94 41.90 -1.94
N SER A 262 -30.85 42.64 -2.09
CA SER A 262 -30.93 44.10 -2.19
C SER A 262 -29.93 44.62 -3.20
N ALA A 263 -30.27 45.66 -3.94
CA ALA A 263 -29.37 46.28 -4.89
C ALA A 263 -29.73 47.74 -5.15
N SER A 264 -28.73 48.53 -5.49
CA SER A 264 -28.89 49.86 -6.07
C SER A 264 -28.78 49.73 -7.59
N TYR A 265 -29.58 50.48 -8.33
CA TYR A 265 -29.55 50.48 -9.79
C TYR A 265 -29.53 51.90 -10.32
N ALA A 266 -28.90 52.08 -11.48
CA ALA A 266 -28.95 53.31 -12.25
C ALA A 266 -29.11 52.98 -13.74
N VAL A 267 -30.15 53.54 -14.34
CA VAL A 267 -30.49 53.42 -15.75
C VAL A 267 -30.56 54.83 -16.32
N ASP A 268 -29.73 55.09 -17.32
CA ASP A 268 -29.76 56.30 -18.13
C ASP A 268 -29.88 55.88 -19.60
N LEU A 269 -30.95 56.30 -20.26
CA LEU A 269 -31.19 55.99 -21.68
C LEU A 269 -30.95 57.22 -22.59
N SER A 270 -30.37 58.30 -22.05
CA SER A 270 -30.05 59.48 -22.85
C SER A 270 -28.95 59.20 -23.87
N GLU A 271 -29.08 59.81 -25.06
CA GLU A 271 -28.08 59.69 -26.11
C GLU A 271 -26.72 60.21 -25.63
N GLY A 272 -25.65 59.44 -25.84
CA GLY A 272 -24.28 59.79 -25.44
C GLY A 272 -23.92 59.55 -23.96
N SER A 273 -24.89 59.27 -23.08
CA SER A 273 -24.64 58.97 -21.66
C SER A 273 -25.42 57.75 -21.15
N ARG A 274 -25.57 56.74 -22.01
CA ARG A 274 -26.24 55.50 -21.65
C ARG A 274 -25.54 54.82 -20.48
N GLN A 275 -26.30 54.47 -19.46
CA GLN A 275 -25.82 53.77 -18.28
C GLN A 275 -26.80 52.65 -17.93
N LEU A 276 -26.27 51.46 -17.66
CA LEU A 276 -27.04 50.34 -17.11
C LEU A 276 -26.16 49.66 -16.06
N THR A 277 -26.26 50.13 -14.82
CA THR A 277 -25.39 49.65 -13.73
C THR A 277 -26.21 49.15 -12.55
N LEU A 278 -25.78 48.01 -12.00
CA LEU A 278 -26.21 47.48 -10.72
C LEU A 278 -25.05 47.69 -9.73
N GLY A 279 -25.33 48.21 -8.53
CA GLY A 279 -24.31 48.52 -7.53
C GLY A 279 -24.72 48.07 -6.13
N ASP A 280 -23.72 47.73 -5.32
CA ASP A 280 -23.88 47.29 -3.93
C ASP A 280 -24.93 46.19 -3.78
N ALA A 281 -24.99 45.27 -4.74
CA ALA A 281 -25.93 44.18 -4.68
C ALA A 281 -25.48 43.15 -3.64
N THR A 282 -26.41 42.76 -2.76
CA THR A 282 -26.22 41.75 -1.73
C THR A 282 -27.29 40.67 -1.90
N ILE A 283 -26.86 39.41 -1.95
CA ILE A 283 -27.71 38.23 -1.96
C ILE A 283 -27.37 37.42 -0.72
N LYS A 284 -28.35 37.15 0.15
CA LYS A 284 -28.17 36.32 1.35
C LYS A 284 -29.14 35.16 1.32
N LEU A 285 -28.62 33.95 1.41
CA LEU A 285 -29.39 32.72 1.58
C LEU A 285 -29.20 32.22 3.00
N SER A 286 -30.30 32.00 3.72
CA SER A 286 -30.30 31.56 5.11
C SER A 286 -31.01 30.23 5.29
N ASN A 287 -30.45 29.34 6.11
CA ASN A 287 -31.04 28.06 6.52
C ASN A 287 -31.52 27.19 5.33
N LEU A 288 -30.70 27.04 4.30
CA LEU A 288 -31.02 26.16 3.17
C LEU A 288 -30.84 24.71 3.59
N GLN A 289 -31.92 23.92 3.48
CA GLN A 289 -31.85 22.47 3.66
C GLN A 289 -32.37 21.77 2.41
N VAL A 290 -31.56 20.88 1.84
CA VAL A 290 -31.88 20.13 0.63
C VAL A 290 -31.87 18.64 0.95
N ALA A 291 -32.94 17.94 0.58
CA ALA A 291 -33.09 16.50 0.71
C ALA A 291 -33.34 15.86 -0.66
N PRO A 292 -32.98 14.58 -0.86
CA PRO A 292 -33.44 13.80 -2.00
C PRO A 292 -34.96 13.83 -2.09
N ARG A 293 -35.51 13.80 -3.31
CA ARG A 293 -36.97 13.88 -3.53
C ARG A 293 -37.72 12.81 -2.71
N GLY A 294 -38.69 13.24 -1.91
CA GLY A 294 -39.48 12.37 -1.02
C GLY A 294 -38.81 12.01 0.31
N SER A 295 -37.61 12.50 0.59
CA SER A 295 -36.90 12.31 1.88
C SER A 295 -37.10 13.51 2.82
N THR A 296 -37.14 13.24 4.11
CA THR A 296 -37.11 14.28 5.17
C THR A 296 -35.71 14.51 5.74
N THR A 297 -34.72 13.72 5.33
CA THR A 297 -33.33 13.84 5.79
C THR A 297 -32.54 14.72 4.84
N ALA A 298 -32.12 15.89 5.32
CA ALA A 298 -31.27 16.80 4.56
C ALA A 298 -29.87 16.19 4.34
N VAL A 299 -29.38 16.27 3.10
CA VAL A 299 -28.01 15.89 2.71
C VAL A 299 -27.12 17.11 2.47
N ILE A 300 -27.75 18.30 2.36
CA ILE A 300 -27.09 19.61 2.33
C ILE A 300 -27.82 20.48 3.36
N ASP A 301 -27.08 21.00 4.34
CA ASP A 301 -27.57 21.97 5.33
C ASP A 301 -26.61 23.16 5.35
N LEU A 302 -27.06 24.32 4.85
CA LEU A 302 -26.28 25.55 4.75
C LEU A 302 -26.94 26.66 5.58
N PRO A 303 -26.37 27.04 6.74
CA PRO A 303 -26.91 28.10 7.58
C PRO A 303 -26.90 29.48 6.93
N SER A 304 -25.80 29.84 6.25
CA SER A 304 -25.65 31.18 5.66
C SER A 304 -24.71 31.18 4.46
N LEU A 305 -25.21 31.62 3.30
CA LEU A 305 -24.42 31.95 2.11
C LEU A 305 -24.70 33.41 1.73
N VAL A 306 -23.66 34.23 1.65
CA VAL A 306 -23.76 35.66 1.36
C VAL A 306 -22.88 36.03 0.17
N ILE A 307 -23.46 36.67 -0.84
CA ILE A 307 -22.75 37.39 -1.90
C ILE A 307 -22.92 38.87 -1.60
N ASP A 308 -21.82 39.59 -1.43
CA ASP A 308 -21.82 40.96 -0.93
C ASP A 308 -20.97 41.88 -1.82
N GLY A 309 -21.49 43.09 -2.08
CA GLY A 309 -20.84 44.09 -2.93
C GLY A 309 -20.69 43.65 -4.38
N LEU A 310 -21.76 43.10 -4.99
CA LEU A 310 -21.82 42.86 -6.43
C LEU A 310 -22.09 44.18 -7.17
N HIS A 311 -21.19 44.54 -8.07
CA HIS A 311 -21.33 45.64 -9.02
C HIS A 311 -21.30 45.08 -10.44
N ALA A 312 -22.26 45.42 -11.28
CA ALA A 312 -22.33 44.96 -12.66
C ALA A 312 -22.62 46.13 -13.61
N ASP A 313 -21.92 46.16 -14.75
CA ASP A 313 -22.14 47.11 -15.85
C ASP A 313 -22.66 46.33 -17.06
N GLY A 314 -23.96 46.47 -17.34
CA GLY A 314 -24.65 45.74 -18.40
C GLY A 314 -24.22 46.19 -19.81
N LEU A 315 -23.66 47.39 -19.95
CA LEU A 315 -23.17 47.88 -21.25
C LEU A 315 -21.74 47.39 -21.52
N LYS A 316 -20.92 47.25 -20.47
CA LYS A 316 -19.55 46.70 -20.56
C LYS A 316 -19.47 45.18 -20.40
N THR A 317 -20.57 44.53 -20.05
CA THR A 317 -20.63 43.08 -19.75
C THR A 317 -19.59 42.66 -18.71
N SER A 318 -19.44 43.46 -17.65
CA SER A 318 -18.48 43.21 -16.57
C SER A 318 -19.16 43.16 -15.20
N ALA A 319 -18.58 42.38 -14.28
CA ALA A 319 -19.04 42.25 -12.91
C ALA A 319 -17.88 42.15 -11.93
N VAL A 320 -17.99 42.88 -10.81
CA VAL A 320 -17.06 42.82 -9.69
C VAL A 320 -17.83 42.37 -8.46
N ILE A 321 -17.34 41.33 -7.79
CA ILE A 321 -17.91 40.77 -6.57
C ILE A 321 -16.90 40.98 -5.46
N ARG A 322 -17.26 41.77 -4.44
CA ARG A 322 -16.36 42.01 -3.29
C ARG A 322 -16.17 40.76 -2.45
N ARG A 323 -17.25 40.07 -2.07
CA ARG A 323 -17.13 38.89 -1.21
C ARG A 323 -18.20 37.85 -1.49
N VAL A 324 -17.80 36.58 -1.53
CA VAL A 324 -18.69 35.43 -1.42
C VAL A 324 -18.31 34.68 -0.14
N ALA A 325 -19.27 34.46 0.75
CA ALA A 325 -19.03 33.89 2.07
C ALA A 325 -20.04 32.78 2.40
N LEU A 326 -19.54 31.59 2.68
CA LEU A 326 -20.30 30.47 3.23
C LEU A 326 -19.88 30.26 4.69
N ASP A 327 -20.81 30.45 5.62
CA ASP A 327 -20.55 30.33 7.07
C ASP A 327 -21.32 29.14 7.66
N GLY A 328 -20.56 28.14 8.07
CA GLY A 328 -21.02 26.85 8.56
C GLY A 328 -21.56 25.93 7.47
N GLY A 329 -22.10 24.80 7.92
CA GLY A 329 -22.87 23.86 7.11
C GLY A 329 -22.45 22.42 7.31
N ARG A 330 -23.29 21.51 6.81
CA ARG A 330 -23.03 20.07 6.80
C ARG A 330 -23.42 19.47 5.46
N LEU A 331 -22.53 18.68 4.89
CA LEU A 331 -22.76 17.90 3.68
C LEU A 331 -22.65 16.41 4.00
N THR A 332 -23.57 15.60 3.47
CA THR A 332 -23.48 14.14 3.53
C THR A 332 -23.21 13.60 2.13
N VAL A 333 -21.98 13.14 1.92
CA VAL A 333 -21.49 12.58 0.66
C VAL A 333 -21.48 11.06 0.78
N VAL A 334 -22.30 10.39 -0.01
CA VAL A 334 -22.36 8.94 -0.08
C VAL A 334 -21.97 8.51 -1.48
N ARG A 335 -20.91 7.69 -1.57
CA ARG A 335 -20.56 6.96 -2.79
C ARG A 335 -21.22 5.59 -2.74
N GLU A 336 -22.20 5.36 -3.61
CA GLU A 336 -22.99 4.12 -3.64
C GLU A 336 -22.18 2.96 -4.26
N LYS A 337 -22.72 1.73 -4.17
CA LYS A 337 -22.05 0.52 -4.68
C LYS A 337 -21.75 0.54 -6.18
N ASP A 338 -22.53 1.28 -6.96
CA ASP A 338 -22.33 1.48 -8.40
C ASP A 338 -21.31 2.59 -8.72
N GLY A 339 -20.74 3.22 -7.69
CA GLY A 339 -19.80 4.33 -7.80
C GLY A 339 -20.45 5.70 -7.98
N SER A 340 -21.79 5.79 -8.06
CA SER A 340 -22.51 7.07 -8.13
C SER A 340 -22.41 7.83 -6.80
N ILE A 341 -22.57 9.16 -6.86
CA ILE A 341 -22.52 10.04 -5.69
C ILE A 341 -23.92 10.61 -5.47
N ASN A 342 -24.47 10.43 -4.26
CA ASN A 342 -25.81 10.88 -3.89
C ASN A 342 -26.11 12.36 -4.20
N LEU A 343 -25.14 13.26 -3.99
CA LEU A 343 -25.29 14.70 -4.25
C LEU A 343 -25.41 15.02 -5.75
N LEU A 344 -24.78 14.24 -6.63
CA LEU A 344 -24.89 14.42 -8.07
C LEU A 344 -26.28 14.02 -8.58
N ASN A 345 -26.93 13.06 -7.92
CA ASN A 345 -28.29 12.60 -8.25
C ASN A 345 -29.37 13.64 -7.91
N LEU A 346 -29.03 14.71 -7.17
CA LEU A 346 -29.94 15.85 -6.91
C LEU A 346 -30.09 16.76 -8.13
N LEU A 347 -29.16 16.69 -9.08
CA LEU A 347 -29.18 17.46 -10.31
C LEU A 347 -29.90 16.64 -11.39
N THR A 348 -30.82 17.25 -12.12
CA THR A 348 -31.30 16.67 -13.39
C THR A 348 -30.22 16.90 -14.44
N VAL A 349 -29.45 15.86 -14.76
CA VAL A 349 -28.67 15.87 -15.99
C VAL A 349 -29.68 15.82 -17.14
N PRO A 350 -29.69 16.80 -18.07
CA PRO A 350 -30.46 16.62 -19.29
C PRO A 350 -29.95 15.33 -19.92
N ALA A 351 -30.80 14.30 -20.00
CA ALA A 351 -30.48 13.16 -20.82
C ALA A 351 -30.25 13.73 -22.21
N VAL A 352 -28.98 13.79 -22.63
CA VAL A 352 -28.65 13.87 -24.05
C VAL A 352 -29.21 12.56 -24.57
N ALA A 353 -30.46 12.60 -25.01
CA ALA A 353 -31.08 11.49 -25.69
C ALA A 353 -30.07 11.14 -26.77
N SER A 354 -29.44 9.98 -26.59
CA SER A 354 -28.70 9.32 -27.67
C SER A 354 -29.74 8.84 -28.67
N ALA A 355 -30.47 9.78 -29.27
CA ALA A 355 -31.09 9.60 -30.56
C ALA A 355 -29.90 9.42 -31.50
N GLY A 356 -29.78 8.22 -32.08
CA GLY A 356 -28.64 7.78 -32.87
C GLY A 356 -28.17 8.87 -33.82
N VAL A 357 -27.05 9.51 -33.47
CA VAL A 357 -26.27 10.29 -34.41
C VAL A 357 -25.35 9.28 -35.06
N THR A 358 -25.75 8.78 -36.23
CA THR A 358 -24.77 8.35 -37.23
C THR A 358 -23.74 9.48 -37.35
N PRO A 359 -22.44 9.19 -37.29
CA PRO A 359 -21.43 10.23 -37.42
C PRO A 359 -21.62 10.88 -38.79
N VAL A 360 -22.22 12.06 -38.80
CA VAL A 360 -22.18 12.92 -39.98
C VAL A 360 -20.72 13.34 -40.08
N THR A 361 -20.01 12.70 -40.99
CA THR A 361 -18.74 13.19 -41.53
C THR A 361 -18.97 14.63 -41.94
N VAL A 362 -18.53 15.57 -41.12
CA VAL A 362 -18.58 16.98 -41.45
C VAL A 362 -17.56 17.19 -42.56
N ALA A 363 -18.05 17.27 -43.79
CA ALA A 363 -17.26 17.69 -44.94
C ALA A 363 -16.62 19.03 -44.60
N ALA A 364 -15.31 19.10 -44.76
CA ALA A 364 -14.52 20.32 -44.64
C ALA A 364 -15.03 21.34 -45.66
N GLY A 365 -15.87 22.28 -45.20
CA GLY A 365 -16.50 23.28 -46.05
C GLY A 365 -17.66 24.00 -45.35
N ALA A 366 -17.53 24.30 -44.07
CA ALA A 366 -18.49 25.12 -43.34
C ALA A 366 -17.81 26.41 -42.84
N THR A 367 -18.42 27.52 -43.22
CA THR A 367 -18.31 28.90 -42.73
C THR A 367 -17.92 28.97 -41.24
N PRO A 368 -17.12 29.97 -40.79
CA PRO A 368 -16.55 29.98 -39.44
C PRO A 368 -17.63 29.76 -38.39
N ALA A 369 -17.39 28.80 -37.50
CA ALA A 369 -18.15 28.60 -36.28
C ALA A 369 -18.38 29.98 -35.64
N ALA A 370 -19.65 30.33 -35.40
CA ALA A 370 -20.01 31.53 -34.67
C ALA A 370 -19.15 31.56 -33.40
N ALA A 371 -18.32 32.59 -33.27
CA ALA A 371 -17.44 32.76 -32.13
C ALA A 371 -18.28 32.58 -30.86
N MET A 372 -17.85 31.69 -29.96
CA MET A 372 -18.47 31.59 -28.65
C MET A 372 -18.57 33.00 -28.08
N PRO A 373 -19.74 33.41 -27.54
CA PRO A 373 -19.88 34.74 -26.97
C PRO A 373 -18.76 34.98 -25.97
N ALA A 374 -18.09 36.13 -26.06
CA ALA A 374 -17.00 36.49 -25.17
C ALA A 374 -17.48 36.35 -23.71
N LEU A 375 -16.73 35.60 -22.90
CA LEU A 375 -17.05 35.44 -21.49
C LEU A 375 -17.06 36.82 -20.81
N PRO A 376 -18.05 37.11 -19.94
CA PRO A 376 -18.08 38.37 -19.21
C PRO A 376 -16.83 38.52 -18.33
N ASP A 377 -16.35 39.75 -18.18
CA ASP A 377 -15.22 40.05 -17.30
C ASP A 377 -15.70 40.01 -15.84
N VAL A 378 -15.30 38.96 -15.11
CA VAL A 378 -15.70 38.73 -13.72
C VAL A 378 -14.48 38.76 -12.81
N LYS A 379 -14.53 39.64 -11.80
CA LYS A 379 -13.54 39.77 -10.74
C LYS A 379 -14.16 39.47 -9.38
N LEU A 380 -13.56 38.55 -8.62
CA LEU A 380 -13.96 38.18 -7.26
C LEU A 380 -12.81 38.49 -6.30
N THR A 381 -13.02 39.48 -5.43
CA THR A 381 -11.98 39.93 -4.48
C THR A 381 -11.72 38.89 -3.40
N GLU A 382 -12.76 38.30 -2.82
CA GLU A 382 -12.63 37.30 -1.76
C GLU A 382 -13.75 36.23 -1.83
N PHE A 383 -13.34 34.97 -1.84
CA PHE A 383 -14.19 33.82 -1.51
C PHE A 383 -13.77 33.29 -0.14
N SER A 384 -14.74 33.10 0.75
CA SER A 384 -14.53 32.56 2.08
C SER A 384 -15.55 31.46 2.37
N LEU A 385 -15.06 30.36 2.90
CA LEU A 385 -15.83 29.25 3.42
C LEU A 385 -15.29 28.98 4.82
N THR A 386 -16.14 28.95 5.83
CA THR A 386 -15.73 28.78 7.22
C THR A 386 -16.62 27.75 7.90
N GLY A 387 -16.04 26.76 8.57
CA GLY A 387 -16.80 25.84 9.41
C GLY A 387 -17.66 24.81 8.66
N LEU A 388 -17.34 24.43 7.42
CA LEU A 388 -18.12 23.39 6.71
C LEU A 388 -17.75 21.99 7.22
N ALA A 389 -18.72 21.22 7.69
CA ALA A 389 -18.56 19.81 8.02
C ALA A 389 -18.96 18.92 6.83
N ILE A 390 -18.21 17.84 6.59
CA ILE A 390 -18.49 16.89 5.51
C ILE A 390 -18.42 15.48 6.07
N ASP A 391 -19.52 14.75 6.01
CA ASP A 391 -19.61 13.33 6.34
C ASP A 391 -19.51 12.52 5.04
N ILE A 392 -18.54 11.62 4.96
CA ILE A 392 -18.21 10.84 3.77
C ILE A 392 -18.43 9.35 4.08
N GLU A 393 -19.30 8.70 3.31
CA GLU A 393 -19.53 7.26 3.36
C GLU A 393 -19.26 6.64 1.98
N ASP A 394 -18.22 5.82 1.87
CA ASP A 394 -17.92 5.04 0.67
C ASP A 394 -18.44 3.61 0.83
N ARG A 395 -19.41 3.22 0.02
CA ARG A 395 -20.03 1.88 0.02
C ARG A 395 -19.47 0.96 -1.05
N THR A 396 -18.45 1.39 -1.82
CA THR A 396 -17.79 0.56 -2.84
C THR A 396 -16.84 -0.48 -2.24
N THR A 397 -16.39 -0.26 -1.00
CA THR A 397 -15.53 -1.16 -0.23
C THR A 397 -16.32 -2.32 0.39
N LEU A 398 -15.63 -3.40 0.78
CA LEU A 398 -16.25 -4.57 1.43
C LEU A 398 -16.98 -4.20 2.72
N THR A 399 -16.34 -3.39 3.56
CA THR A 399 -16.93 -2.71 4.71
C THR A 399 -17.10 -1.23 4.36
N PRO A 400 -18.24 -0.57 4.63
CA PRO A 400 -18.39 0.84 4.26
C PRO A 400 -17.35 1.75 4.94
N ALA A 401 -16.60 2.53 4.17
CA ALA A 401 -15.61 3.45 4.70
C ALA A 401 -16.28 4.75 5.14
N LYS A 402 -16.22 5.05 6.44
CA LYS A 402 -16.80 6.26 7.04
C LYS A 402 -15.70 7.19 7.50
N ASN A 403 -15.65 8.38 6.92
CA ASN A 403 -14.69 9.43 7.25
C ASN A 403 -15.45 10.75 7.38
N SER A 404 -15.03 11.61 8.30
CA SER A 404 -15.66 12.91 8.48
C SER A 404 -14.63 14.03 8.56
N ILE A 405 -14.92 15.11 7.88
CA ILE A 405 -14.26 16.41 8.03
C ILE A 405 -15.10 17.20 9.03
N GLY A 406 -14.55 17.47 10.21
CA GLY A 406 -15.25 18.21 11.26
C GLY A 406 -15.35 19.70 10.97
N ARG A 407 -14.36 20.25 10.27
CA ARG A 407 -14.32 21.64 9.84
C ARG A 407 -13.43 21.80 8.61
N LEU A 408 -13.97 22.44 7.59
CA LEU A 408 -13.27 22.90 6.40
C LEU A 408 -13.39 24.43 6.34
N ASP A 409 -12.26 25.09 6.23
CA ASP A 409 -12.14 26.52 5.96
C ASP A 409 -11.37 26.73 4.65
N VAL A 410 -11.88 27.59 3.77
CA VAL A 410 -11.23 27.94 2.49
C VAL A 410 -11.28 29.46 2.33
N SER A 411 -10.16 30.08 2.00
CA SER A 411 -10.07 31.49 1.62
C SER A 411 -9.34 31.59 0.29
N VAL A 412 -9.98 32.20 -0.70
CA VAL A 412 -9.38 32.49 -2.01
C VAL A 412 -9.52 33.97 -2.30
N LYS A 413 -8.42 34.66 -2.64
CA LYS A 413 -8.42 36.11 -2.90
C LYS A 413 -7.91 36.43 -4.30
N ASN A 414 -8.43 37.52 -4.87
CA ASN A 414 -8.04 38.08 -6.17
C ASN A 414 -8.28 37.15 -7.38
N ILE A 415 -9.43 36.49 -7.45
CA ILE A 415 -9.81 35.70 -8.64
C ILE A 415 -10.25 36.66 -9.75
N SER A 416 -9.65 36.57 -10.93
CA SER A 416 -10.01 37.37 -12.11
C SER A 416 -10.01 36.53 -13.37
N LEU A 417 -11.04 36.67 -14.21
CA LEU A 417 -11.05 36.04 -15.53
C LEU A 417 -10.24 36.83 -16.56
N ALA A 418 -10.21 38.17 -16.47
CA ALA A 418 -9.51 39.03 -17.42
C ALA A 418 -8.02 39.28 -17.08
N GLU A 419 -7.60 39.11 -15.83
CA GLU A 419 -6.23 39.40 -15.38
C GLU A 419 -5.47 38.09 -15.01
N PRO A 420 -5.07 37.25 -15.99
CA PRO A 420 -4.47 35.92 -15.71
C PRO A 420 -3.12 35.95 -14.98
N ALA A 421 -2.43 37.09 -15.01
CA ALA A 421 -1.13 37.30 -14.40
C ALA A 421 -1.21 37.68 -12.91
N VAL A 422 -2.40 37.99 -12.38
CA VAL A 422 -2.57 38.37 -10.97
C VAL A 422 -2.52 37.12 -10.09
N PRO A 423 -1.66 37.09 -9.05
CA PRO A 423 -1.61 35.96 -8.12
C PRO A 423 -2.90 35.81 -7.31
N VAL A 424 -3.50 34.63 -7.41
CA VAL A 424 -4.60 34.17 -6.58
C VAL A 424 -4.02 33.63 -5.28
N LEU A 425 -4.42 34.20 -4.14
CA LEU A 425 -3.98 33.73 -2.83
C LEU A 425 -4.94 32.64 -2.33
N LEU A 426 -4.41 31.50 -1.90
CA LEU A 426 -5.16 30.34 -1.40
C LEU A 426 -4.76 30.04 0.05
N ALA A 427 -5.75 29.88 0.92
CA ALA A 427 -5.58 29.28 2.23
C ALA A 427 -6.68 28.23 2.46
N LEU A 428 -6.29 27.04 2.88
CA LEU A 428 -7.15 25.89 3.15
C LEU A 428 -6.78 25.36 4.54
N SER A 429 -7.76 25.23 5.42
CA SER A 429 -7.60 24.57 6.73
C SER A 429 -8.67 23.50 6.89
N VAL A 430 -8.25 22.28 7.19
CA VAL A 430 -9.14 21.13 7.38
C VAL A 430 -8.85 20.52 8.74
N ALA A 431 -9.88 20.33 9.57
CA ALA A 431 -9.82 19.52 10.78
C ALA A 431 -10.60 18.21 10.54
N THR A 432 -9.90 17.09 10.61
CA THR A 432 -10.48 15.75 10.42
C THR A 432 -10.99 15.18 11.75
N LEU A 433 -12.00 14.31 11.69
CA LEU A 433 -12.48 13.55 12.85
C LEU A 433 -11.93 12.10 12.78
N PRO A 434 -11.51 11.50 13.91
CA PRO A 434 -11.56 12.04 15.28
C PRO A 434 -10.46 13.07 15.61
N SER A 435 -9.38 13.16 14.84
CA SER A 435 -8.28 14.12 15.06
C SER A 435 -7.53 14.40 13.76
N GLY A 436 -6.67 15.41 13.77
CA GLY A 436 -5.74 15.74 12.68
C GLY A 436 -6.09 17.04 11.96
N THR A 437 -5.08 17.70 11.39
CA THR A 437 -5.26 18.97 10.66
C THR A 437 -4.48 19.01 9.36
N ILE A 438 -5.04 19.61 8.31
CA ILE A 438 -4.38 19.89 7.04
C ILE A 438 -4.44 21.40 6.81
N ASN A 439 -3.29 22.04 6.71
CA ASN A 439 -3.18 23.45 6.34
C ASN A 439 -2.41 23.56 5.03
N VAL A 440 -2.99 24.25 4.04
CA VAL A 440 -2.34 24.54 2.77
C VAL A 440 -2.46 26.04 2.51
N GLU A 441 -1.34 26.72 2.34
CA GLU A 441 -1.28 28.18 2.11
C GLU A 441 -0.36 28.48 0.94
N GLY A 442 -0.74 29.40 0.07
CA GLY A 442 0.10 29.72 -1.07
C GLY A 442 -0.51 30.68 -2.09
N SER A 443 0.15 30.77 -3.23
CA SER A 443 -0.31 31.59 -4.36
C SER A 443 -0.25 30.81 -5.67
N ALA A 444 -1.20 31.07 -6.57
CA ALA A 444 -1.22 30.52 -7.91
C ALA A 444 -1.43 31.63 -8.95
N VAL A 445 -0.78 31.51 -10.11
CA VAL A 445 -0.88 32.39 -11.28
C VAL A 445 -1.30 31.53 -12.47
N ARG A 446 -2.22 32.04 -13.31
CA ARG A 446 -2.74 31.29 -14.46
C ARG A 446 -1.81 31.38 -15.67
N GLU A 447 -1.32 32.58 -15.98
CA GLU A 447 -0.43 32.81 -17.12
C GLU A 447 0.77 33.69 -16.71
N PRO A 448 2.01 33.15 -16.73
CA PRO A 448 2.33 31.73 -16.91
C PRO A 448 1.78 30.87 -15.77
N LEU A 449 1.46 29.61 -16.04
CA LEU A 449 0.96 28.69 -15.02
C LEU A 449 2.03 28.47 -13.95
N ALA A 450 1.79 28.96 -12.74
CA ALA A 450 2.71 28.81 -11.62
C ALA A 450 1.94 28.69 -10.30
N ALA A 451 2.47 27.94 -9.34
CA ALA A 451 1.95 27.89 -7.98
C ALA A 451 3.07 27.66 -6.97
N ASP A 452 2.93 28.22 -5.78
CA ASP A 452 3.79 27.99 -4.63
C ASP A 452 2.91 27.73 -3.42
N LEU A 453 3.00 26.52 -2.85
CA LEU A 453 2.11 26.02 -1.80
C LEU A 453 2.94 25.51 -0.61
N LYS A 454 2.67 26.00 0.59
CA LYS A 454 3.13 25.43 1.86
C LYS A 454 2.06 24.44 2.34
N ILE A 455 2.48 23.24 2.70
CA ILE A 455 1.61 22.12 3.06
C ILE A 455 2.03 21.63 4.44
N LYS A 456 1.11 21.70 5.41
CA LYS A 456 1.30 21.18 6.77
C LYS A 456 0.15 20.27 7.15
N VAL A 457 0.41 18.98 7.11
CA VAL A 457 -0.47 17.90 7.58
C VAL A 457 0.02 17.46 8.96
N THR A 458 -0.86 17.40 9.95
CA THR A 458 -0.50 17.04 11.33
C THR A 458 -1.41 15.94 11.82
N SER A 459 -0.82 14.79 12.14
CA SER A 459 -1.46 13.67 12.83
C SER A 459 -2.80 13.18 12.23
N ILE A 460 -2.85 12.99 10.90
CA ILE A 460 -4.03 12.40 10.23
C ILE A 460 -4.10 10.90 10.53
N PRO A 461 -5.18 10.39 11.16
CA PRO A 461 -5.30 8.98 11.51
C PRO A 461 -5.36 8.07 10.28
N LEU A 462 -4.61 6.98 10.29
CA LEU A 462 -4.57 6.01 9.19
C LEU A 462 -5.65 4.92 9.29
N ALA A 463 -6.32 4.80 10.45
CA ALA A 463 -7.32 3.76 10.69
C ALA A 463 -8.49 3.78 9.69
N GLY A 464 -8.89 4.98 9.23
CA GLY A 464 -9.94 5.17 8.20
C GLY A 464 -9.59 4.60 6.83
N GLY A 465 -8.33 4.23 6.59
CA GLY A 465 -7.87 3.56 5.37
C GLY A 465 -8.12 2.04 5.33
N THR A 466 -8.48 1.43 6.47
CA THR A 466 -8.67 -0.04 6.56
C THR A 466 -9.59 -0.60 5.46
N PRO A 467 -10.79 -0.05 5.21
CA PRO A 467 -11.71 -0.64 4.23
C PRO A 467 -11.17 -0.69 2.79
N TYR A 468 -10.17 0.14 2.48
CA TYR A 468 -9.55 0.20 1.17
C TYR A 468 -8.43 -0.84 0.98
N ILE A 469 -7.82 -1.31 2.07
CA ILE A 469 -6.79 -2.37 2.01
C ILE A 469 -7.37 -3.76 2.25
N GLU A 470 -8.52 -3.86 2.93
CA GLU A 470 -9.20 -5.11 3.24
C GLU A 470 -9.37 -6.02 2.01
N PRO A 471 -9.81 -5.55 0.82
CA PRO A 471 -9.96 -6.43 -0.33
C PRO A 471 -8.67 -7.17 -0.73
N MET A 472 -7.51 -6.53 -0.52
CA MET A 472 -6.19 -7.06 -0.90
C MET A 472 -5.53 -7.85 0.23
N LEU A 473 -5.71 -7.40 1.47
CA LEU A 473 -5.03 -7.93 2.64
C LEU A 473 -6.03 -8.18 3.77
N ASN A 474 -5.93 -9.33 4.42
CA ASN A 474 -6.67 -9.63 5.65
C ASN A 474 -5.99 -8.96 6.87
N VAL A 475 -5.77 -7.65 6.79
CA VAL A 475 -5.08 -6.84 7.81
C VAL A 475 -5.90 -5.59 8.10
N ARG A 476 -6.00 -5.24 9.38
CA ARG A 476 -6.63 -4.00 9.83
C ARG A 476 -5.60 -3.04 10.42
N ILE A 477 -5.71 -1.77 10.07
CA ILE A 477 -4.91 -0.71 10.68
C ILE A 477 -5.53 -0.39 12.04
N ALA A 478 -4.84 -0.76 13.13
CA ALA A 478 -5.30 -0.54 14.49
C ALA A 478 -4.97 0.87 14.99
N GLY A 479 -3.88 1.46 14.48
CA GLY A 479 -3.44 2.80 14.85
C GLY A 479 -2.37 3.32 13.90
N GLY A 480 -2.08 4.62 14.04
CA GLY A 480 -1.10 5.32 13.23
C GLY A 480 -1.61 6.70 12.84
N ALA A 481 -0.72 7.68 12.82
CA ALA A 481 -1.03 9.03 12.36
C ALA A 481 0.06 9.53 11.42
N VAL A 482 -0.32 10.09 10.28
CA VAL A 482 0.62 10.67 9.30
C VAL A 482 0.70 12.18 9.44
N SER A 483 1.91 12.71 9.39
CA SER A 483 2.21 14.14 9.35
C SER A 483 3.12 14.43 8.16
N VAL A 484 2.92 15.57 7.53
CA VAL A 484 3.70 16.06 6.38
C VAL A 484 3.99 17.53 6.59
N ASP A 485 5.24 17.95 6.45
CA ASP A 485 5.63 19.36 6.46
C ASP A 485 6.46 19.63 5.21
N GLY A 486 5.95 20.43 4.28
CA GLY A 486 6.60 20.62 3.00
C GLY A 486 6.10 21.82 2.20
N GLN A 487 6.76 22.02 1.07
CA GLN A 487 6.50 23.06 0.09
C GLN A 487 6.43 22.42 -1.29
N ALA A 488 5.36 22.70 -2.02
CA ALA A 488 5.19 22.29 -3.41
C ALA A 488 5.25 23.53 -4.30
N SER A 489 5.90 23.42 -5.45
CA SER A 489 5.83 24.47 -6.48
C SER A 489 5.48 23.88 -7.84
N LEU A 490 4.81 24.66 -8.66
CA LEU A 490 4.50 24.36 -10.06
C LEU A 490 5.03 25.51 -10.91
N ARG A 491 5.70 25.17 -12.02
CA ARG A 491 6.14 26.11 -13.06
C ARG A 491 5.87 25.47 -14.42
N GLY A 492 4.86 25.95 -15.13
CA GLY A 492 4.34 25.29 -16.33
C GLY A 492 3.81 23.89 -16.00
N THR A 493 4.43 22.85 -16.55
CA THR A 493 4.13 21.44 -16.28
C THR A 493 5.10 20.79 -15.29
N VAL A 494 6.14 21.52 -14.84
CA VAL A 494 7.15 21.01 -13.92
C VAL A 494 6.68 21.26 -12.50
N ALA A 495 6.43 20.19 -11.75
CA ALA A 495 6.12 20.23 -10.34
C ALA A 495 7.38 19.88 -9.53
N SER A 496 7.57 20.55 -8.40
CA SER A 496 8.56 20.18 -7.39
C SER A 496 7.94 20.08 -6.00
N PHE A 497 8.54 19.25 -5.15
CA PHE A 497 8.14 19.07 -3.76
C PHE A 497 9.36 18.94 -2.87
N GLN A 498 9.38 19.70 -1.78
CA GLN A 498 10.39 19.61 -0.73
C GLN A 498 9.73 19.46 0.64
N GLY A 499 10.18 18.51 1.45
CA GLY A 499 9.61 18.35 2.79
C GLY A 499 9.92 17.03 3.49
N ASP A 500 9.21 16.83 4.59
CA ASP A 500 9.34 15.68 5.48
C ASP A 500 7.98 14.97 5.63
N VAL A 501 8.02 13.65 5.78
CA VAL A 501 6.85 12.79 6.04
C VAL A 501 7.15 11.95 7.26
N VAL A 502 6.23 11.91 8.23
CA VAL A 502 6.35 11.13 9.45
C VAL A 502 5.07 10.34 9.68
N VAL A 503 5.20 9.06 10.02
CA VAL A 503 4.11 8.19 10.48
C VAL A 503 4.43 7.77 11.91
N ASP A 504 3.61 8.17 12.86
CA ASP A 504 3.79 7.89 14.28
C ASP A 504 2.83 6.78 14.74
N LYS A 505 3.31 5.91 15.63
CA LYS A 505 2.55 4.86 16.35
C LYS A 505 1.73 3.96 15.42
N PHE A 506 2.33 3.50 14.33
CA PHE A 506 1.67 2.60 13.40
C PHE A 506 1.52 1.20 14.00
N ALA A 507 0.31 0.65 13.91
CA ALA A 507 0.03 -0.70 14.36
C ALA A 507 -0.99 -1.36 13.44
N THR A 508 -0.72 -2.61 13.10
CA THR A 508 -1.63 -3.46 12.32
C THR A 508 -1.93 -4.73 13.07
N VAL A 509 -3.15 -5.25 12.87
CA VAL A 509 -3.57 -6.53 13.43
C VAL A 509 -3.96 -7.50 12.31
N ASP A 510 -3.66 -8.77 12.52
CA ASP A 510 -4.12 -9.88 11.68
C ASP A 510 -5.65 -10.00 11.77
N GLY A 511 -6.34 -9.96 10.62
CA GLY A 511 -7.80 -10.09 10.55
C GLY A 511 -8.34 -11.44 10.99
N ALA A 512 -7.53 -12.51 11.01
CA ALA A 512 -7.95 -13.84 11.43
C ALA A 512 -7.90 -14.07 12.95
N LYS A 513 -6.89 -13.50 13.65
CA LYS A 513 -6.65 -13.75 15.08
C LYS A 513 -6.66 -12.51 15.96
N ALA A 514 -6.78 -11.32 15.36
CA ALA A 514 -6.71 -10.02 16.04
C ALA A 514 -5.43 -9.80 16.87
N GLU A 515 -4.32 -10.42 16.47
CA GLU A 515 -3.01 -10.23 17.08
C GLU A 515 -2.20 -9.17 16.33
N ASP A 516 -1.32 -8.46 17.03
CA ASP A 516 -0.37 -7.53 16.43
C ASP A 516 0.49 -8.23 15.37
N PHE A 517 0.54 -7.64 14.18
CA PHE A 517 1.30 -8.17 13.06
C PHE A 517 2.58 -7.37 12.79
N VAL A 518 2.41 -6.13 12.32
CA VAL A 518 3.51 -5.18 12.10
C VAL A 518 3.21 -3.89 12.83
N THR A 519 4.17 -3.44 13.64
CA THR A 519 4.09 -2.18 14.38
C THR A 519 5.40 -1.40 14.24
N PHE A 520 5.34 -0.08 14.43
CA PHE A 520 6.53 0.75 14.65
C PHE A 520 6.15 2.04 15.40
N THR A 521 7.06 2.55 16.23
CA THR A 521 6.83 3.81 16.95
C THR A 521 6.89 5.00 16.00
N GLN A 522 7.83 4.99 15.05
CA GLN A 522 7.96 6.07 14.06
C GLN A 522 8.57 5.55 12.75
N PHE A 523 8.02 6.00 11.63
CA PHE A 523 8.62 5.92 10.30
C PHE A 523 8.72 7.35 9.77
N ALA A 524 9.93 7.82 9.46
CA ALA A 524 10.14 9.18 8.99
C ALA A 524 11.01 9.23 7.73
N ILE A 525 10.57 9.98 6.72
CA ILE A 525 11.30 10.34 5.52
C ILE A 525 11.61 11.83 5.63
N ARG A 526 12.89 12.19 5.71
CA ARG A 526 13.35 13.59 5.88
C ARG A 526 14.17 14.06 4.69
N GLY A 527 14.01 15.33 4.34
CA GLY A 527 14.72 15.98 3.26
C GLY A 527 14.36 15.42 1.89
N ILE A 528 13.06 15.21 1.64
CA ILE A 528 12.53 14.90 0.30
C ILE A 528 12.74 16.14 -0.56
N ASP A 529 13.25 15.94 -1.77
CA ASP A 529 13.44 16.96 -2.80
C ASP A 529 13.21 16.29 -4.16
N ALA A 530 12.02 16.50 -4.72
CA ALA A 530 11.56 15.82 -5.92
C ALA A 530 11.13 16.82 -6.99
N ILE A 531 11.44 16.52 -8.26
CA ILE A 531 11.06 17.30 -9.45
C ILE A 531 10.49 16.34 -10.49
N SER A 532 9.40 16.73 -11.16
CA SER A 532 8.64 15.84 -12.04
C SER A 532 9.23 15.65 -13.44
N ASP A 533 9.99 16.63 -13.95
CA ASP A 533 10.57 16.58 -15.31
C ASP A 533 11.96 17.26 -15.37
N PRO A 534 13.06 16.49 -15.56
CA PRO A 534 13.09 15.03 -15.52
C PRO A 534 12.70 14.51 -14.12
N LEU A 535 12.09 13.32 -14.04
CA LEU A 535 11.67 12.72 -12.77
C LEU A 535 12.91 12.41 -11.90
N THR A 536 13.18 13.30 -10.95
CA THR A 536 14.31 13.22 -10.02
C THR A 536 13.81 13.26 -8.58
N ALA A 537 14.36 12.41 -7.70
CA ALA A 537 13.98 12.37 -6.28
C ALA A 537 15.19 12.15 -5.37
N ARG A 538 15.50 13.13 -4.53
CA ARG A 538 16.54 13.04 -3.50
C ARG A 538 15.88 12.96 -2.14
N ILE A 539 16.34 12.01 -1.31
CA ILE A 539 15.87 11.82 0.06
C ILE A 539 17.09 11.90 0.97
N GLY A 540 17.04 12.77 1.98
CA GLY A 540 18.12 12.91 2.96
C GLY A 540 18.24 11.67 3.85
N GLU A 541 17.17 11.33 4.57
CA GLU A 541 17.13 10.19 5.48
C GLU A 541 15.77 9.47 5.46
N ILE A 542 15.78 8.14 5.51
CA ILE A 542 14.63 7.31 5.88
C ILE A 542 14.97 6.64 7.21
N SER A 543 14.11 6.78 8.21
CA SER A 543 14.34 6.23 9.55
C SER A 543 13.13 5.45 10.05
N ILE A 544 13.36 4.30 10.66
CA ILE A 544 12.33 3.47 11.30
C ILE A 544 12.74 3.16 12.73
N THR A 545 11.87 3.46 13.70
CA THR A 545 12.12 3.32 15.14
C THR A 545 11.17 2.31 15.76
N ASP A 546 11.73 1.39 16.53
CA ASP A 546 11.06 0.24 17.16
C ASP A 546 10.16 -0.58 16.21
N PRO A 547 10.59 -0.91 14.97
CA PRO A 547 9.78 -1.79 14.15
C PRO A 547 9.70 -3.17 14.79
N SER A 548 8.49 -3.69 14.93
CA SER A 548 8.24 -5.04 15.40
C SER A 548 7.44 -5.83 14.37
N ALA A 549 7.82 -7.09 14.16
CA ALA A 549 7.08 -8.01 13.31
C ALA A 549 6.94 -9.37 14.00
N ARG A 550 5.75 -9.97 13.90
CA ARG A 550 5.48 -11.31 14.41
C ARG A 550 5.27 -12.30 13.27
N VAL A 551 6.09 -13.35 13.24
CA VAL A 551 5.94 -14.48 12.31
C VAL A 551 5.57 -15.71 13.12
N THR A 552 4.40 -16.27 12.83
CA THR A 552 3.89 -17.47 13.51
C THR A 552 3.66 -18.58 12.50
N VAL A 553 4.27 -19.74 12.77
CA VAL A 553 3.94 -21.00 12.09
C VAL A 553 2.91 -21.72 12.96
N ASN A 554 1.76 -22.05 12.37
CA ASN A 554 0.64 -22.70 13.05
C ASN A 554 0.86 -24.22 13.13
N ALA A 555 0.02 -24.89 13.93
CA ALA A 555 0.07 -26.34 14.10
C ALA A 555 -0.13 -27.12 12.78
N ASP A 556 -0.87 -26.56 11.83
CA ASP A 556 -1.09 -27.09 10.48
C ASP A 556 0.06 -26.76 9.48
N LYS A 557 1.15 -26.16 9.98
CA LYS A 557 2.32 -25.70 9.22
C LYS A 557 2.05 -24.50 8.29
N THR A 558 0.87 -23.88 8.37
CA THR A 558 0.60 -22.60 7.70
C THR A 558 1.27 -21.45 8.45
N THR A 559 1.50 -20.32 7.78
CA THR A 559 2.05 -19.11 8.41
C THR A 559 0.99 -18.02 8.50
N ASN A 560 1.05 -17.18 9.53
CA ASN A 560 0.20 -15.98 9.59
C ASN A 560 0.41 -15.04 8.38
N LEU A 561 1.62 -15.03 7.79
CA LEU A 561 1.93 -14.30 6.55
C LEU A 561 1.08 -14.77 5.36
N ALA A 562 0.84 -16.08 5.23
CA ALA A 562 -0.01 -16.62 4.17
C ALA A 562 -1.49 -16.26 4.37
N ALA A 563 -1.95 -16.15 5.63
CA ALA A 563 -3.32 -15.76 5.96
C ALA A 563 -3.63 -14.27 5.70
N ILE A 564 -2.59 -13.43 5.60
CA ILE A 564 -2.72 -12.00 5.28
C ILE A 564 -3.04 -11.79 3.80
N LEU A 565 -2.49 -12.60 2.90
CA LEU A 565 -2.81 -12.51 1.49
C LEU A 565 -4.21 -13.08 1.26
N ARG A 566 -5.16 -12.22 0.87
CA ARG A 566 -6.48 -12.68 0.47
C ARG A 566 -6.34 -13.45 -0.83
N THR A 567 -6.30 -14.78 -0.74
CA THR A 567 -6.41 -15.63 -1.92
C THR A 567 -7.90 -15.70 -2.23
N GLU A 568 -8.36 -14.95 -3.23
CA GLU A 568 -9.68 -15.16 -3.79
C GLU A 568 -9.73 -16.60 -4.32
N THR A 569 -10.26 -17.51 -3.50
CA THR A 569 -10.97 -18.65 -4.05
C THR A 569 -12.33 -18.10 -4.46
N ALA A 570 -12.37 -17.45 -5.62
CA ALA A 570 -13.61 -17.44 -6.37
C ALA A 570 -14.07 -18.90 -6.47
N PRO A 571 -15.34 -19.23 -6.23
CA PRO A 571 -15.84 -20.53 -6.60
C PRO A 571 -15.56 -20.65 -8.09
N ALA A 572 -14.62 -21.51 -8.45
CA ALA A 572 -14.54 -22.01 -9.80
C ALA A 572 -15.89 -22.68 -10.03
N ALA A 573 -16.80 -21.96 -10.69
CA ALA A 573 -17.80 -22.61 -11.50
C ALA A 573 -16.99 -23.59 -12.37
N GLU A 574 -17.29 -24.87 -12.23
CA GLU A 574 -16.87 -25.91 -13.16
C GLU A 574 -17.37 -25.49 -14.55
N SER A 575 -16.54 -24.72 -15.24
CA SER A 575 -16.54 -24.64 -16.68
C SER A 575 -15.24 -25.29 -17.10
N GLU A 576 -15.39 -26.50 -17.66
CA GLU A 576 -14.34 -27.22 -18.38
C GLU A 576 -13.50 -26.26 -19.23
N PRO A 577 -12.18 -26.51 -19.37
CA PRO A 577 -11.35 -25.72 -20.25
C PRO A 577 -11.79 -26.00 -21.70
N VAL A 578 -12.66 -25.16 -22.23
CA VAL A 578 -12.82 -25.04 -23.68
C VAL A 578 -11.54 -24.40 -24.17
N GLU A 579 -10.69 -25.23 -24.76
CA GLU A 579 -9.54 -24.84 -25.54
C GLU A 579 -10.00 -23.96 -26.72
N VAL A 580 -10.14 -22.65 -26.46
CA VAL A 580 -10.25 -21.66 -27.54
C VAL A 580 -8.86 -21.54 -28.14
N LYS A 581 -8.63 -22.35 -29.17
CA LYS A 581 -7.50 -22.22 -30.09
C LYS A 581 -7.60 -20.85 -30.76
N LEU A 582 -6.89 -19.86 -30.19
CA LEU A 582 -6.69 -18.59 -30.88
C LEU A 582 -5.98 -18.87 -32.22
N PRO A 583 -6.42 -18.27 -33.34
CA PRO A 583 -5.63 -18.26 -34.56
C PRO A 583 -4.27 -17.64 -34.28
N PRO A 584 -3.18 -18.11 -34.91
CA PRO A 584 -1.88 -17.49 -34.76
C PRO A 584 -1.98 -16.03 -35.24
N ALA A 585 -1.83 -15.10 -34.31
CA ALA A 585 -1.76 -13.69 -34.61
C ALA A 585 -0.55 -13.44 -35.52
N ALA A 586 -0.84 -13.00 -36.74
CA ALA A 586 0.15 -12.41 -37.64
C ALA A 586 0.87 -11.25 -36.90
N PRO A 587 2.18 -11.05 -37.12
CA PRO A 587 2.92 -10.01 -36.43
C PRO A 587 2.37 -8.65 -36.85
N ALA A 588 1.69 -7.98 -35.92
CA ALA A 588 1.26 -6.60 -36.08
C ALA A 588 2.51 -5.71 -36.19
N LYS A 589 2.90 -5.38 -37.42
CA LYS A 589 3.66 -4.17 -37.72
C LYS A 589 2.71 -2.99 -37.52
N GLY A 590 2.80 -2.33 -36.37
CA GLY A 590 2.08 -1.09 -36.11
C GLY A 590 2.03 -0.73 -34.64
N LEU A 591 2.87 0.24 -34.25
CA LEU A 591 2.75 1.06 -33.04
C LEU A 591 2.99 0.36 -31.69
N ALA A 592 4.14 -0.30 -31.56
CA ALA A 592 4.85 -0.32 -30.29
C ALA A 592 5.75 0.92 -30.22
N SER A 593 5.16 2.09 -29.96
CA SER A 593 5.91 3.16 -29.31
C SER A 593 5.97 2.81 -27.83
N SER A 594 6.88 1.93 -27.45
CA SER A 594 7.42 1.99 -26.10
C SER A 594 8.15 3.32 -26.00
N SER A 595 7.45 4.39 -25.61
CA SER A 595 8.13 5.50 -24.96
C SER A 595 8.67 4.91 -23.66
N THR A 596 9.89 4.39 -23.71
CA THR A 596 10.68 4.11 -22.52
C THR A 596 10.88 5.47 -21.86
N LEU A 597 9.94 5.85 -20.98
CA LEU A 597 10.15 6.97 -20.07
C LEU A 597 11.55 6.76 -19.46
N PRO A 598 12.44 7.76 -19.53
CA PRO A 598 13.77 7.62 -18.96
C PRO A 598 13.64 7.19 -17.50
N ALA A 599 14.45 6.21 -17.09
CA ALA A 599 14.37 5.66 -15.74
C ALA A 599 14.53 6.80 -14.70
N PRO A 600 13.68 6.86 -13.65
CA PRO A 600 13.75 7.92 -12.67
C PRO A 600 15.10 7.93 -11.96
N ILE A 601 15.68 9.12 -11.83
CA ILE A 601 16.94 9.30 -11.10
C ILE A 601 16.61 9.55 -9.63
N TRP A 602 17.14 8.75 -8.72
CA TRP A 602 16.87 8.89 -7.30
C TRP A 602 18.11 8.66 -6.46
N SER A 603 18.15 9.28 -5.28
CA SER A 603 19.19 9.06 -4.28
C SER A 603 18.65 9.13 -2.86
N LEU A 604 19.21 8.30 -1.98
CA LEU A 604 18.93 8.22 -0.56
C LEU A 604 20.26 8.37 0.19
N GLY A 605 20.37 9.47 0.95
CA GLY A 605 21.56 9.76 1.75
C GLY A 605 21.81 8.70 2.82
N LYS A 606 20.78 8.39 3.62
CA LYS A 606 20.87 7.45 4.73
C LYS A 606 19.54 6.72 4.99
N PHE A 607 19.59 5.41 5.18
CA PHE A 607 18.52 4.63 5.78
C PHE A 607 18.95 4.24 7.19
N THR A 608 18.13 4.50 8.21
CA THR A 608 18.39 4.11 9.60
C THR A 608 17.30 3.22 10.15
N LEU A 609 17.73 2.19 10.85
CA LEU A 609 16.87 1.28 11.60
C LEU A 609 17.29 1.35 13.06
N THR A 610 16.34 1.62 13.96
CA THR A 610 16.62 1.75 15.39
C THR A 610 15.75 0.77 16.16
N ASN A 611 16.40 -0.09 16.95
CA ASN A 611 15.76 -0.98 17.91
C ASN A 611 14.67 -1.90 17.32
N GLY A 612 14.91 -2.46 16.13
CA GLY A 612 14.01 -3.42 15.51
C GLY A 612 13.91 -4.74 16.28
N SER A 613 12.74 -5.36 16.23
CA SER A 613 12.48 -6.68 16.82
C SER A 613 11.68 -7.58 15.87
N VAL A 614 12.02 -8.87 15.84
CA VAL A 614 11.25 -9.89 15.12
C VAL A 614 11.04 -11.07 16.05
N LEU A 615 9.79 -11.47 16.25
CA LEU A 615 9.43 -12.65 17.02
C LEU A 615 8.98 -13.76 16.06
N LEU A 616 9.73 -14.86 16.04
CA LEU A 616 9.36 -16.10 15.39
C LEU A 616 8.77 -17.06 16.43
N ALA A 617 7.56 -17.55 16.19
CA ALA A 617 6.94 -18.61 16.99
C ALA A 617 6.51 -19.76 16.08
N ASP A 618 7.10 -20.94 16.25
CA ASP A 618 6.67 -22.16 15.56
C ASP A 618 5.88 -23.07 16.52
N ASN A 619 4.57 -23.14 16.28
CA ASN A 619 3.63 -23.99 17.00
C ASN A 619 3.38 -25.35 16.31
N SER A 620 4.09 -25.65 15.21
CA SER A 620 4.01 -26.95 14.52
C SER A 620 4.80 -28.07 15.21
N ILE A 621 5.73 -27.71 16.10
CA ILE A 621 6.51 -28.63 16.93
C ILE A 621 6.11 -28.47 18.40
N LYS A 622 6.16 -29.55 19.19
CA LYS A 622 5.87 -29.54 20.63
C LYS A 622 7.13 -29.93 21.43
N PRO A 623 7.52 -29.14 22.45
CA PRO A 623 6.98 -27.82 22.81
C PRO A 623 7.25 -26.77 21.72
N ALA A 624 6.43 -25.70 21.70
CA ALA A 624 6.52 -24.66 20.67
C ALA A 624 7.86 -23.93 20.72
N VAL A 625 8.46 -23.73 19.55
CA VAL A 625 9.77 -23.08 19.40
C VAL A 625 9.55 -21.58 19.28
N ARG A 626 10.28 -20.79 20.07
CA ARG A 626 10.27 -19.33 19.97
C ARG A 626 11.69 -18.82 19.78
N MET A 627 11.87 -17.92 18.83
CA MET A 627 13.13 -17.22 18.59
C MET A 627 12.85 -15.73 18.44
N SER A 628 13.71 -14.89 19.01
CA SER A 628 13.66 -13.44 18.83
C SER A 628 14.92 -12.95 18.15
N LEU A 629 14.76 -11.92 17.30
CA LEU A 629 15.85 -11.05 16.88
C LEU A 629 15.53 -9.67 17.45
N ASP A 630 16.34 -9.21 18.40
CA ASP A 630 16.14 -7.99 19.17
C ASP A 630 17.25 -6.97 18.88
N HIS A 631 17.01 -5.71 19.26
CA HIS A 631 17.98 -4.61 19.11
C HIS A 631 18.53 -4.46 17.67
N PHE A 632 17.75 -4.84 16.67
CA PHE A 632 18.15 -4.82 15.27
C PHE A 632 18.27 -3.37 14.80
N SER A 633 19.50 -2.85 14.77
CA SER A 633 19.80 -1.43 14.55
C SER A 633 20.97 -1.25 13.60
N GLY A 634 20.91 -0.25 12.73
CA GLY A 634 21.93 -0.04 11.73
C GLY A 634 21.63 1.07 10.75
N ALA A 635 22.53 1.24 9.78
CA ALA A 635 22.35 2.18 8.70
C ALA A 635 22.83 1.64 7.35
N ILE A 636 22.21 2.14 6.29
CA ILE A 636 22.69 2.02 4.91
C ILE A 636 22.91 3.43 4.38
N THR A 637 24.10 3.76 3.88
CA THR A 637 24.44 5.13 3.45
C THR A 637 24.85 5.20 1.98
N GLY A 638 24.33 6.19 1.26
CA GLY A 638 24.74 6.51 -0.11
C GLY A 638 24.11 5.63 -1.20
N LEU A 639 22.81 5.33 -1.11
CA LEU A 639 22.11 4.63 -2.19
C LEU A 639 21.74 5.62 -3.31
N SER A 640 22.07 5.33 -4.56
CA SER A 640 21.78 6.21 -5.71
C SER A 640 21.59 5.41 -6.99
N SER A 641 20.59 5.76 -7.81
CA SER A 641 20.41 5.14 -9.13
C SER A 641 21.34 5.69 -10.21
N ALA A 642 21.89 6.89 -10.01
CA ALA A 642 22.86 7.51 -10.92
C ALA A 642 24.32 7.24 -10.52
N ASP A 643 24.60 7.15 -9.22
CA ASP A 643 25.92 6.82 -8.71
C ASP A 643 25.98 5.34 -8.34
N LEU A 644 26.69 4.56 -9.17
CA LEU A 644 26.88 3.12 -8.98
C LEU A 644 27.93 2.78 -7.91
N GLN A 645 28.44 3.77 -7.17
CA GLN A 645 29.23 3.52 -5.96
C GLN A 645 28.40 2.66 -5.00
N ARG A 646 29.01 1.59 -4.46
CA ARG A 646 28.31 0.65 -3.58
C ARG A 646 28.06 1.32 -2.22
N ALA A 647 26.79 1.42 -1.83
CA ALA A 647 26.33 1.95 -0.55
C ALA A 647 26.87 1.11 0.62
N ASP A 648 27.34 1.77 1.69
CA ASP A 648 27.85 1.08 2.87
C ASP A 648 26.69 0.58 3.74
N VAL A 649 26.77 -0.67 4.18
CA VAL A 649 25.80 -1.34 5.04
C VAL A 649 26.46 -1.66 6.37
N ASN A 650 25.84 -1.29 7.49
CA ASN A 650 26.26 -1.68 8.84
C ASN A 650 25.03 -1.84 9.72
N ILE A 651 24.62 -3.08 9.95
CA ILE A 651 23.45 -3.43 10.76
C ILE A 651 23.85 -4.46 11.80
N ARG A 652 23.37 -4.33 13.02
CA ARG A 652 23.65 -5.23 14.14
C ARG A 652 22.36 -5.62 14.84
N GLY A 653 22.34 -6.78 15.47
CA GLY A 653 21.21 -7.24 16.27
C GLY A 653 21.63 -8.34 17.23
N LYS A 654 20.69 -8.77 18.06
CA LYS A 654 20.87 -9.85 19.03
C LYS A 654 19.81 -10.92 18.82
N VAL A 655 20.21 -12.17 18.65
CA VAL A 655 19.31 -13.33 18.61
C VAL A 655 19.12 -13.87 20.02
N ASN A 656 17.86 -14.02 20.43
CA ASN A 656 17.46 -14.50 21.76
C ASN A 656 18.14 -13.72 22.91
N GLY A 657 18.34 -12.41 22.74
CA GLY A 657 18.96 -11.52 23.73
C GLY A 657 20.48 -11.64 23.91
N SER A 658 21.15 -12.71 23.45
CA SER A 658 22.57 -12.96 23.69
C SER A 658 23.43 -13.15 22.44
N GLY A 659 22.92 -13.76 21.37
CA GLY A 659 23.70 -14.06 20.17
C GLY A 659 23.90 -12.83 19.30
N GLU A 660 25.13 -12.38 19.09
CA GLU A 660 25.41 -11.20 18.27
C GLU A 660 25.27 -11.54 16.78
N VAL A 661 24.60 -10.66 16.04
CA VAL A 661 24.53 -10.73 14.58
C VAL A 661 24.95 -9.38 14.03
N SER A 662 25.82 -9.37 13.02
CA SER A 662 26.17 -8.17 12.28
C SER A 662 26.20 -8.42 10.78
N PHE A 663 25.73 -7.42 10.04
CA PHE A 663 25.71 -7.36 8.59
C PHE A 663 26.54 -6.14 8.19
N THR A 664 27.68 -6.37 7.54
CA THR A 664 28.53 -5.29 7.05
C THR A 664 28.85 -5.50 5.58
N GLY A 665 28.95 -4.43 4.79
CA GLY A 665 29.27 -4.61 3.38
C GLY A 665 28.93 -3.44 2.49
N LYS A 666 28.86 -3.75 1.19
CA LYS A 666 28.69 -2.79 0.10
C LYS A 666 27.58 -3.27 -0.84
N LEU A 667 26.55 -2.44 -1.00
CA LEU A 667 25.31 -2.72 -1.72
C LEU A 667 25.15 -1.81 -2.94
N ASP A 668 24.93 -2.38 -4.13
CA ASP A 668 24.53 -1.62 -5.32
C ASP A 668 23.04 -1.21 -5.22
N ALA A 669 22.71 0.02 -5.61
CA ALA A 669 21.33 0.51 -5.62
C ALA A 669 20.38 -0.34 -6.48
N LYS A 670 20.89 -1.00 -7.53
CA LYS A 670 20.11 -1.98 -8.33
C LYS A 670 19.64 -3.17 -7.51
N ALA A 671 20.36 -3.53 -6.44
CA ALA A 671 19.93 -4.59 -5.52
C ALA A 671 18.71 -4.17 -4.72
N ALA A 672 18.61 -2.88 -4.33
CA ALA A 672 17.46 -2.34 -3.62
C ALA A 672 16.19 -2.32 -4.50
N THR A 673 16.33 -2.19 -5.83
CA THR A 673 15.24 -2.21 -6.80
C THR A 673 15.02 -3.58 -7.46
N LEU A 674 15.63 -4.65 -6.92
CA LEU A 674 15.55 -6.02 -7.46
C LEU A 674 15.88 -6.13 -8.96
N THR A 675 16.68 -5.19 -9.49
CA THR A 675 17.00 -5.09 -10.91
C THR A 675 18.15 -6.05 -11.26
N PRO A 676 18.10 -6.78 -12.40
CA PRO A 676 19.17 -7.69 -12.80
C PRO A 676 20.54 -7.00 -12.92
N GLY A 677 21.61 -7.72 -12.55
CA GLY A 677 22.98 -7.24 -12.70
C GLY A 677 23.56 -6.48 -11.50
N ALA A 678 22.84 -6.40 -10.37
CA ALA A 678 23.34 -5.77 -9.15
C ALA A 678 24.60 -6.47 -8.60
N LEU A 679 25.56 -5.66 -8.14
CA LEU A 679 26.78 -6.13 -7.46
C LEU A 679 26.66 -5.91 -5.96
N THR A 680 26.60 -6.99 -5.19
CA THR A 680 26.41 -6.91 -3.73
C THR A 680 27.47 -7.75 -3.01
N GLU A 681 28.13 -7.17 -2.02
CA GLU A 681 29.10 -7.86 -1.17
C GLU A 681 28.69 -7.64 0.28
N ILE A 682 28.25 -8.70 0.95
CA ILE A 682 27.75 -8.66 2.33
C ILE A 682 28.52 -9.70 3.14
N LEU A 683 29.09 -9.24 4.25
CA LEU A 683 29.62 -10.05 5.32
C LEU A 683 28.53 -10.17 6.39
N VAL A 684 28.18 -11.40 6.75
CA VAL A 684 27.28 -11.69 7.86
C VAL A 684 28.07 -12.46 8.90
N ASP A 685 28.16 -11.91 10.09
CA ASP A 685 28.90 -12.47 11.21
C ASP A 685 27.91 -12.72 12.34
N VAL A 686 27.79 -13.98 12.75
CA VAL A 686 26.87 -14.45 13.78
C VAL A 686 27.71 -15.10 14.87
N LYS A 687 27.63 -14.63 16.11
CA LYS A 687 28.46 -15.12 17.21
C LYS A 687 27.64 -15.40 18.46
N GLY A 688 27.86 -16.59 19.04
CA GLY A 688 27.34 -16.91 20.37
C GLY A 688 25.82 -17.05 20.43
N VAL A 689 25.18 -17.47 19.33
CA VAL A 689 23.74 -17.78 19.33
C VAL A 689 23.49 -19.04 20.15
N ASP A 690 22.62 -18.96 21.15
CA ASP A 690 22.18 -20.12 21.91
C ASP A 690 21.16 -20.92 21.09
N LEU A 691 21.45 -22.21 20.89
CA LEU A 691 20.57 -23.13 20.15
C LEU A 691 19.61 -23.90 21.07
N SER A 692 19.62 -23.69 22.38
CA SER A 692 18.69 -24.34 23.31
C SER A 692 17.20 -24.19 22.89
N PRO A 693 16.74 -23.03 22.37
CA PRO A 693 15.36 -22.87 21.90
C PRO A 693 14.96 -23.79 20.74
N ILE A 694 15.91 -24.28 19.95
CA ILE A 694 15.64 -25.21 18.84
C ILE A 694 15.74 -26.69 19.25
N SER A 695 16.00 -26.99 20.53
CA SER A 695 16.02 -28.36 21.07
C SER A 695 14.81 -29.21 20.66
N PRO A 696 13.56 -28.68 20.60
CA PRO A 696 12.41 -29.46 20.12
C PRO A 696 12.57 -30.00 18.69
N TYR A 697 13.23 -29.26 17.78
CA TYR A 697 13.53 -29.78 16.44
C TYR A 697 14.59 -30.88 16.46
N VAL A 698 15.64 -30.72 17.27
CA VAL A 698 16.69 -31.73 17.42
C VAL A 698 16.10 -33.00 18.04
N GLY A 699 15.23 -32.87 19.03
CA GLY A 699 14.48 -33.97 19.61
C GLY A 699 13.58 -34.68 18.58
N THR A 700 12.88 -33.91 17.75
CA THR A 700 11.97 -34.47 16.74
C THR A 700 12.72 -35.23 15.65
N TYR A 701 13.80 -34.66 15.09
CA TYR A 701 14.46 -35.20 13.89
C TYR A 701 15.76 -35.95 14.15
N ALA A 702 16.49 -35.64 15.23
CA ALA A 702 17.71 -36.36 15.61
C ALA A 702 17.49 -37.38 16.74
N GLY A 703 16.34 -37.32 17.44
CA GLY A 703 15.97 -38.26 18.49
C GLY A 703 16.61 -38.00 19.85
N TYR A 704 17.23 -36.83 20.05
CA TYR A 704 17.87 -36.42 21.29
C TYR A 704 17.61 -34.94 21.59
N GLU A 705 17.49 -34.59 22.86
CA GLU A 705 17.46 -33.18 23.26
C GLU A 705 18.84 -32.53 23.09
N LEU A 706 18.87 -31.20 23.08
CA LEU A 706 20.10 -30.42 23.05
C LEU A 706 20.42 -29.90 24.46
N ALA A 707 21.56 -30.32 25.03
CA ALA A 707 21.91 -29.99 26.43
C ALA A 707 22.77 -28.72 26.54
N ARG A 708 23.74 -28.54 25.64
CA ARG A 708 24.58 -27.35 25.52
C ARG A 708 25.00 -27.16 24.07
N SER A 709 24.96 -25.92 23.61
CA SER A 709 25.38 -25.58 22.25
C SER A 709 25.39 -24.07 22.04
N GLY A 710 26.55 -23.53 21.69
CA GLY A 710 26.66 -22.21 21.07
C GLY A 710 26.85 -22.36 19.56
N LEU A 711 26.25 -21.47 18.78
CA LEU A 711 26.45 -21.37 17.34
C LEU A 711 27.18 -20.06 17.02
N SER A 712 28.24 -20.18 16.23
CA SER A 712 28.86 -19.09 15.50
C SER A 712 28.79 -19.41 14.01
N VAL A 713 28.43 -18.44 13.18
CA VAL A 713 28.39 -18.57 11.72
C VAL A 713 29.06 -17.36 11.10
N ASP A 714 30.10 -17.61 10.31
CA ASP A 714 30.77 -16.59 9.51
C ASP A 714 30.37 -16.82 8.05
N VAL A 715 29.60 -15.90 7.48
CA VAL A 715 29.17 -15.94 6.09
C VAL A 715 29.77 -14.78 5.32
N LYS A 716 30.55 -15.10 4.29
CA LYS A 716 30.99 -14.14 3.29
C LYS A 716 30.22 -14.37 2.01
N ALA A 717 29.31 -13.46 1.68
CA ALA A 717 28.46 -13.53 0.51
C ALA A 717 28.84 -12.49 -0.53
N ARG A 718 29.05 -12.94 -1.77
CA ARG A 718 29.21 -12.07 -2.94
C ARG A 718 28.17 -12.47 -3.98
N LEU A 719 27.34 -11.50 -4.36
CA LEU A 719 26.35 -11.64 -5.41
C LEU A 719 26.77 -10.78 -6.60
N SER A 720 26.95 -11.41 -7.76
CA SER A 720 27.26 -10.73 -9.01
C SER A 720 26.49 -11.37 -10.16
N GLN A 721 25.77 -10.56 -10.94
CA GLN A 721 24.99 -11.04 -12.10
C GLN A 721 24.06 -12.23 -11.74
N ARG A 722 23.36 -12.14 -10.59
CA ARG A 722 22.50 -13.21 -10.05
C ARG A 722 23.20 -14.53 -9.72
N LYS A 723 24.54 -14.58 -9.77
CA LYS A 723 25.36 -15.68 -9.25
C LYS A 723 25.79 -15.37 -7.82
N LEU A 724 25.36 -16.22 -6.91
CA LEU A 724 25.75 -16.22 -5.50
C LEU A 724 27.04 -17.03 -5.35
N ASP A 725 28.08 -16.40 -4.82
CA ASP A 725 29.29 -17.06 -4.33
C ASP A 725 29.39 -16.79 -2.83
N THR A 726 29.23 -17.83 -2.03
CA THR A 726 29.19 -17.75 -0.57
C THR A 726 30.18 -18.73 0.04
N SER A 727 30.99 -18.23 0.97
CA SER A 727 31.77 -19.05 1.90
C SER A 727 31.07 -18.99 3.24
N ASN A 728 30.67 -20.14 3.77
CA ASN A 728 29.95 -20.26 5.02
C ASN A 728 30.77 -21.14 5.96
N VAL A 729 31.32 -20.57 7.03
CA VAL A 729 31.99 -21.32 8.09
C VAL A 729 31.06 -21.39 9.28
N ILE A 730 30.58 -22.58 9.59
CA ILE A 730 29.66 -22.83 10.70
C ILE A 730 30.47 -23.46 11.83
N THR A 731 30.55 -22.79 12.98
CA THR A 731 31.23 -23.29 14.17
C THR A 731 30.21 -23.56 15.28
N LEU A 732 30.02 -24.83 15.63
CA LEU A 732 29.22 -25.23 16.78
C LEU A 732 30.15 -25.42 17.98
N LYS A 733 29.95 -24.65 19.05
CA LYS A 733 30.74 -24.72 20.29
C LYS A 733 30.02 -25.57 21.33
N GLN A 734 30.75 -26.49 21.96
CA GLN A 734 30.25 -27.35 23.04
C GLN A 734 28.99 -28.17 22.68
N PHE A 735 28.75 -28.43 21.39
CA PHE A 735 27.57 -29.14 20.90
C PHE A 735 27.50 -30.55 21.51
N THR A 736 26.47 -30.81 22.31
CA THR A 736 26.32 -32.07 23.04
C THR A 736 24.85 -32.46 23.13
N PHE A 737 24.55 -33.71 22.77
CA PHE A 737 23.22 -34.28 22.91
C PHE A 737 22.88 -34.59 24.37
N GLY A 738 21.62 -34.39 24.74
CA GLY A 738 21.01 -34.76 26.00
C GLY A 738 20.33 -36.14 25.94
N PRO A 739 19.28 -36.35 26.76
CA PRO A 739 18.48 -37.57 26.77
C PRO A 739 17.83 -37.88 25.41
N ALA A 740 17.52 -39.15 25.17
CA ALA A 740 16.77 -39.57 23.99
C ALA A 740 15.30 -39.16 24.11
N THR A 741 14.72 -38.66 23.01
CA THR A 741 13.33 -38.16 22.96
C THR A 741 12.33 -39.18 22.41
N ASN A 742 12.79 -40.34 21.92
CA ASN A 742 11.98 -41.40 21.31
C ASN A 742 11.03 -40.90 20.20
N SER A 743 11.42 -39.87 19.46
CA SER A 743 10.61 -39.34 18.37
C SER A 743 10.46 -40.37 17.23
N PRO A 744 9.25 -40.60 16.69
CA PRO A 744 9.04 -41.49 15.55
C PRO A 744 9.66 -40.96 14.26
N ASP A 745 9.84 -39.64 14.15
CA ASP A 745 10.43 -38.96 13.00
C ASP A 745 11.96 -38.83 13.10
N ALA A 746 12.58 -39.43 14.12
CA ALA A 746 14.03 -39.38 14.33
C ALA A 746 14.80 -40.18 13.27
N THR A 747 15.95 -39.64 12.85
CA THR A 747 16.86 -40.33 11.94
C THR A 747 17.43 -41.62 12.53
N LYS A 748 17.65 -42.61 11.68
CA LYS A 748 18.31 -43.88 12.05
C LYS A 748 19.84 -43.79 12.03
N LEU A 749 20.40 -42.67 11.55
CA LEU A 749 21.85 -42.48 11.48
C LEU A 749 22.45 -42.36 12.90
N PRO A 750 23.68 -42.84 13.13
CA PRO A 750 24.34 -42.76 14.43
C PRO A 750 24.89 -41.34 14.69
N VAL A 751 23.99 -40.39 14.92
CA VAL A 751 24.30 -38.96 15.05
C VAL A 751 25.31 -38.64 16.17
N ARG A 752 25.34 -39.43 17.25
CA ARG A 752 26.31 -39.28 18.35
C ARG A 752 27.74 -39.56 17.90
N LEU A 753 27.96 -40.65 17.17
CA LEU A 753 29.27 -41.00 16.60
C LEU A 753 29.70 -39.94 15.57
N GLY A 754 28.77 -39.51 14.72
CA GLY A 754 29.03 -38.44 13.77
C GLY A 754 29.47 -37.12 14.43
N VAL A 755 28.82 -36.73 15.53
CA VAL A 755 29.23 -35.55 16.31
C VAL A 755 30.61 -35.76 16.96
N ALA A 756 30.87 -36.93 17.55
CA ALA A 756 32.16 -37.23 18.18
C ALA A 756 33.35 -37.19 17.21
N LEU A 757 33.15 -37.66 15.97
CA LEU A 757 34.15 -37.62 14.90
C LEU A 757 34.47 -36.20 14.42
N LEU A 758 33.49 -35.30 14.46
CA LEU A 758 33.63 -33.92 13.98
C LEU A 758 34.17 -32.96 15.04
N LYS A 759 34.04 -33.33 16.32
CA LYS A 759 34.40 -32.50 17.47
C LYS A 759 35.92 -32.43 17.66
N ASP A 760 36.48 -31.23 17.77
CA ASP A 760 37.92 -31.02 18.00
C ASP A 760 38.31 -31.11 19.49
N THR A 761 39.57 -30.86 19.82
CA THR A 761 40.10 -30.85 21.20
C THR A 761 39.44 -29.80 22.09
N SER A 762 38.93 -28.71 21.51
CA SER A 762 38.24 -27.64 22.22
C SER A 762 36.73 -27.90 22.35
N GLY A 763 36.24 -29.02 21.82
CA GLY A 763 34.82 -29.36 21.84
C GLY A 763 34.00 -28.68 20.73
N ASN A 764 34.63 -28.11 19.71
CA ASN A 764 33.98 -27.40 18.61
C ASN A 764 33.83 -28.28 17.36
N ILE A 765 32.81 -27.99 16.56
CA ILE A 765 32.60 -28.59 15.23
C ILE A 765 32.61 -27.46 14.22
N VAL A 766 33.60 -27.48 13.32
CA VAL A 766 33.73 -26.49 12.24
C VAL A 766 33.34 -27.14 10.92
N ILE A 767 32.34 -26.57 10.25
CA ILE A 767 31.83 -27.04 8.97
C ILE A 767 32.00 -25.90 7.96
N ASP A 768 32.85 -26.11 6.97
CA ASP A 768 32.97 -25.20 5.82
C ASP A 768 32.03 -25.69 4.71
N VAL A 769 31.07 -24.85 4.34
CA VAL A 769 30.10 -25.14 3.29
C VAL A 769 30.19 -24.04 2.22
N PRO A 770 31.06 -24.18 1.22
CA PRO A 770 31.06 -23.29 0.08
C PRO A 770 29.78 -23.52 -0.73
N VAL A 771 29.04 -22.44 -1.01
CA VAL A 771 27.82 -22.49 -1.81
C VAL A 771 27.98 -21.54 -2.99
N LYS A 772 27.96 -22.11 -4.21
CA LYS A 772 28.02 -21.37 -5.47
C LYS A 772 26.84 -21.76 -6.35
N GLY A 773 26.17 -20.78 -6.95
CA GLY A 773 25.07 -21.06 -7.90
C GLY A 773 24.32 -19.82 -8.37
N SER A 774 23.41 -20.01 -9.32
CA SER A 774 22.54 -18.93 -9.83
C SER A 774 21.25 -18.85 -9.00
N LEU A 775 20.80 -17.63 -8.69
CA LEU A 775 19.49 -17.38 -8.07
C LEU A 775 18.32 -17.67 -9.02
N ASP A 776 18.58 -17.80 -10.33
CA ASP A 776 17.58 -18.16 -11.34
C ASP A 776 17.31 -19.65 -11.45
N ASP A 777 18.14 -20.49 -10.85
CA ASP A 777 18.00 -21.94 -10.94
C ASP A 777 16.97 -22.43 -9.90
N PRO A 778 15.77 -22.90 -10.31
CA PRO A 778 14.75 -23.38 -9.37
C PRO A 778 15.20 -24.62 -8.58
N SER A 779 16.24 -25.32 -9.04
CA SER A 779 16.83 -26.46 -8.34
C SER A 779 17.82 -26.02 -7.23
N PHE A 780 18.39 -24.82 -7.34
CA PHE A 780 19.31 -24.24 -6.38
C PHE A 780 18.58 -23.86 -5.08
N LYS A 781 18.60 -24.76 -4.09
CA LYS A 781 18.11 -24.51 -2.72
C LYS A 781 19.25 -24.72 -1.74
N ILE A 782 19.73 -23.62 -1.14
CA ILE A 782 20.86 -23.60 -0.19
C ILE A 782 20.70 -24.69 0.88
N GLY A 783 19.51 -24.81 1.46
CA GLY A 783 19.21 -25.83 2.47
C GLY A 783 19.45 -27.27 2.01
N ARG A 784 19.16 -27.63 0.75
CA ARG A 784 19.43 -28.98 0.22
C ARG A 784 20.93 -29.22 0.03
N VAL A 785 21.68 -28.20 -0.36
CA VAL A 785 23.13 -28.29 -0.55
C VAL A 785 23.81 -28.49 0.81
N VAL A 786 23.49 -27.65 1.79
CA VAL A 786 24.02 -27.74 3.16
C VAL A 786 23.62 -29.07 3.80
N LEU A 787 22.34 -29.46 3.73
CA LEU A 787 21.86 -30.74 4.27
C LEU A 787 22.60 -31.92 3.65
N ARG A 788 22.84 -31.91 2.33
CA ARG A 788 23.57 -32.99 1.66
C ARG A 788 25.02 -33.07 2.16
N VAL A 789 25.69 -31.95 2.40
CA VAL A 789 27.05 -31.93 2.96
C VAL A 789 27.05 -32.56 4.36
N ILE A 790 26.14 -32.13 5.24
CA ILE A 790 26.04 -32.66 6.61
C ILE A 790 25.66 -34.15 6.61
N VAL A 791 24.65 -34.55 5.83
CA VAL A 791 24.21 -35.95 5.71
C VAL A 791 25.34 -36.81 5.16
N ASN A 792 26.04 -36.39 4.11
CA ASN A 792 27.18 -37.14 3.57
C ASN A 792 28.30 -37.29 4.60
N LEU A 793 28.54 -36.26 5.42
CA LEU A 793 29.53 -36.30 6.49
C LEU A 793 29.14 -37.32 7.58
N LEU A 794 27.85 -37.33 7.99
CA LEU A 794 27.32 -38.28 8.96
C LEU A 794 27.23 -39.71 8.42
N VAL A 795 26.86 -39.89 7.16
CA VAL A 795 26.82 -41.20 6.50
C VAL A 795 28.24 -41.75 6.39
N LYS A 796 29.22 -40.93 5.93
CA LYS A 796 30.63 -41.34 5.90
C LYS A 796 31.16 -41.69 7.29
N ALA A 797 30.78 -40.92 8.31
CA ALA A 797 31.12 -41.22 9.70
C ALA A 797 30.56 -42.56 10.18
N ALA A 798 29.38 -42.97 9.69
CA ALA A 798 28.75 -44.23 10.04
C ALA A 798 29.33 -45.43 9.26
N THR A 799 29.64 -45.24 7.97
CA THR A 799 30.04 -46.35 7.08
C THR A 799 31.55 -46.53 6.97
N SER A 800 32.34 -45.49 7.25
CA SER A 800 33.80 -45.46 7.08
C SER A 800 34.45 -44.39 7.99
N PRO A 801 34.40 -44.59 9.32
CA PRO A 801 34.88 -43.59 10.28
C PRO A 801 36.39 -43.31 10.17
N PHE A 802 37.19 -44.30 9.79
CA PHE A 802 38.65 -44.18 9.64
C PHE A 802 39.06 -43.39 8.39
N SER A 803 38.27 -43.41 7.31
CA SER A 803 38.56 -42.57 6.13
C SER A 803 38.47 -41.07 6.44
N LEU A 804 37.57 -40.65 7.34
CA LEU A 804 37.47 -39.27 7.79
C LEU A 804 38.69 -38.84 8.61
N ILE A 805 39.21 -39.75 9.44
CA ILE A 805 40.45 -39.54 10.18
C ILE A 805 41.64 -39.42 9.22
N GLY A 806 41.75 -40.36 8.28
CA GLY A 806 42.85 -40.38 7.30
C GLY A 806 42.87 -39.14 6.39
N ALA A 807 41.69 -38.62 6.03
CA ALA A 807 41.56 -37.38 5.27
C ALA A 807 41.97 -36.13 6.07
N ALA A 808 41.74 -36.11 7.39
CA ALA A 808 42.02 -34.94 8.23
C ALA A 808 43.47 -34.90 8.76
N PHE A 809 44.08 -36.06 9.01
CA PHE A 809 45.41 -36.16 9.62
C PHE A 809 46.50 -36.66 8.66
N GLY A 810 46.16 -36.90 7.39
CA GLY A 810 47.10 -37.22 6.32
C GLY A 810 47.62 -38.66 6.36
N GLY A 811 46.81 -39.62 5.93
CA GLY A 811 47.26 -41.00 5.68
C GLY A 811 46.15 -42.07 5.63
N GLY A 812 46.36 -43.14 4.84
CA GLY A 812 45.78 -44.48 5.01
C GLY A 812 44.28 -44.74 4.76
N GLY A 813 43.38 -43.75 4.80
CA GLY A 813 41.95 -44.01 4.57
C GLY A 813 41.36 -45.11 5.49
N ASP A 814 40.62 -46.07 4.93
CA ASP A 814 40.10 -47.23 5.69
C ASP A 814 41.20 -48.21 6.14
N GLU A 815 42.44 -48.09 5.63
CA GLU A 815 43.56 -48.92 6.04
C GLU A 815 44.06 -48.59 7.45
N LEU A 816 43.57 -47.50 8.07
CA LEU A 816 43.79 -47.19 9.49
C LEU A 816 42.92 -48.05 10.43
N ALA A 817 41.96 -48.80 9.89
CA ALA A 817 41.08 -49.67 10.68
C ALA A 817 41.74 -51.01 11.06
N TYR A 818 42.93 -51.32 10.53
CA TYR A 818 43.66 -52.53 10.86
C TYR A 818 45.18 -52.39 10.67
N GLN A 819 45.96 -53.05 11.53
CA GLN A 819 47.42 -53.12 11.44
C GLN A 819 47.88 -54.53 11.08
N ASP A 820 48.77 -54.64 10.10
CA ASP A 820 49.33 -55.91 9.62
C ASP A 820 50.62 -56.30 10.38
N PHE A 821 50.73 -57.59 10.72
CA PHE A 821 51.88 -58.18 11.41
C PHE A 821 52.50 -59.27 10.56
N SER A 822 53.82 -59.45 10.67
CA SER A 822 54.47 -60.66 10.16
C SER A 822 54.00 -61.88 10.96
N PRO A 823 53.91 -63.06 10.33
CA PRO A 823 53.53 -64.27 11.03
C PRO A 823 54.44 -64.55 12.24
N GLY A 824 53.85 -64.86 13.40
CA GLY A 824 54.53 -65.09 14.68
C GLY A 824 55.14 -63.85 15.35
N ALA A 825 55.06 -62.67 14.74
CA ALA A 825 55.60 -61.43 15.31
C ALA A 825 54.58 -60.72 16.21
N THR A 826 55.08 -60.13 17.29
CA THR A 826 54.32 -59.22 18.17
C THR A 826 54.53 -57.75 17.84
N THR A 827 55.49 -57.44 16.97
CA THR A 827 55.81 -56.09 16.49
C THR A 827 55.22 -55.85 15.10
N PRO A 828 54.59 -54.70 14.86
CA PRO A 828 53.98 -54.36 13.58
C PRO A 828 55.04 -54.17 12.50
N LEU A 829 54.63 -54.29 11.24
CA LEU A 829 55.49 -53.97 10.10
C LEU A 829 55.87 -52.48 10.10
N GLU A 830 57.04 -52.15 9.57
CA GLU A 830 57.55 -50.77 9.59
C GLU A 830 56.67 -49.77 8.81
N ALA A 831 55.92 -50.25 7.81
CA ALA A 831 54.91 -49.47 7.11
C ALA A 831 53.67 -49.15 7.97
N GLU A 832 53.38 -49.97 8.99
CA GLU A 832 52.21 -49.85 9.87
C GLU A 832 52.47 -48.88 11.04
N ILE A 833 53.73 -48.65 11.41
CA ILE A 833 54.10 -47.66 12.44
C ILE A 833 53.60 -46.26 12.08
N LYS A 834 53.69 -45.86 10.79
CA LYS A 834 53.17 -44.57 10.31
C LYS A 834 51.64 -44.44 10.41
N LYS A 835 50.91 -45.55 10.29
CA LYS A 835 49.46 -45.57 10.46
C LYS A 835 49.09 -45.41 11.93
N ILE A 836 49.80 -46.09 12.84
CA ILE A 836 49.65 -45.92 14.29
C ILE A 836 49.98 -44.48 14.71
N GLU A 837 51.02 -43.86 14.14
CA GLU A 837 51.34 -42.44 14.38
C GLU A 837 50.20 -41.50 13.94
N THR A 838 49.64 -41.74 12.75
CA THR A 838 48.48 -40.99 12.23
C THR A 838 47.26 -41.16 13.15
N LEU A 839 47.01 -42.38 13.62
CA LEU A 839 45.90 -42.69 14.52
C LEU A 839 46.09 -42.05 15.90
N ARG A 840 47.31 -42.05 16.43
CA ARG A 840 47.67 -41.36 17.69
C ARG A 840 47.41 -39.86 17.57
N LYS A 841 47.88 -39.22 16.49
CA LYS A 841 47.58 -37.80 16.19
C LYS A 841 46.07 -37.54 16.11
N ALA A 842 45.32 -38.46 15.50
CA ALA A 842 43.88 -38.34 15.35
C ALA A 842 43.13 -38.47 16.69
N LEU A 843 43.45 -39.48 17.51
CA LEU A 843 42.83 -39.70 18.82
C LEU A 843 43.18 -38.61 19.84
N LYS A 844 44.38 -38.03 19.73
CA LYS A 844 44.75 -36.80 20.43
C LYS A 844 43.90 -35.61 19.97
N GLY A 845 43.73 -35.45 18.66
CA GLY A 845 42.91 -34.40 18.07
C GLY A 845 41.41 -34.53 18.33
N ARG A 846 40.93 -35.73 18.69
CA ARG A 846 39.51 -36.08 18.86
C ARG A 846 39.27 -36.75 20.22
N PRO A 847 39.22 -36.00 21.34
CA PRO A 847 39.15 -36.56 22.69
C PRO A 847 37.83 -37.29 23.00
N ALA A 848 36.77 -37.02 22.23
CA ALA A 848 35.46 -37.65 22.40
C ALA A 848 35.38 -39.09 21.84
N LEU A 849 36.40 -39.55 21.11
CA LEU A 849 36.43 -40.88 20.51
C LEU A 849 37.07 -41.90 21.45
N ASN A 850 36.44 -43.06 21.52
CA ASN A 850 37.00 -44.26 22.13
C ASN A 850 37.43 -45.24 21.03
N LEU A 851 38.45 -46.05 21.30
CA LEU A 851 38.97 -47.03 20.37
C LEU A 851 38.94 -48.42 21.01
N ASP A 852 38.20 -49.31 20.38
CA ASP A 852 38.25 -50.74 20.64
C ASP A 852 39.37 -51.35 19.78
N ILE A 853 40.28 -52.09 20.40
CA ILE A 853 41.43 -52.75 19.78
C ILE A 853 41.21 -54.25 19.89
N ASN A 854 41.25 -54.94 18.77
CA ASN A 854 40.97 -56.37 18.69
C ASN A 854 42.09 -57.10 17.94
N GLY A 855 42.83 -57.95 18.65
CA GLY A 855 43.89 -58.76 18.06
C GLY A 855 43.36 -59.98 17.31
N SER A 856 44.06 -60.38 16.25
CA SER A 856 43.79 -61.63 15.54
C SER A 856 45.07 -62.36 15.16
N TYR A 857 44.92 -63.65 14.87
CA TYR A 857 45.99 -64.53 14.44
C TYR A 857 45.56 -65.34 13.21
N ASP A 858 46.56 -65.71 12.41
CA ASP A 858 46.44 -66.68 11.34
C ASP A 858 46.80 -68.07 11.87
N ALA A 859 45.81 -68.96 11.94
CA ALA A 859 45.99 -70.29 12.53
C ALA A 859 47.07 -71.15 11.85
N THR A 860 47.44 -70.85 10.60
CA THR A 860 48.42 -71.65 9.84
C THR A 860 49.78 -70.96 9.81
N ALA A 861 49.81 -69.68 9.42
CA ALA A 861 51.04 -68.93 9.25
C ALA A 861 51.69 -68.57 10.60
N ASP A 862 50.89 -68.14 11.59
CA ASP A 862 51.42 -67.81 12.92
C ASP A 862 51.88 -69.07 13.65
N LEU A 863 51.17 -70.19 13.49
CA LEU A 863 51.55 -71.47 14.09
C LEU A 863 52.91 -71.95 13.58
N ALA A 864 53.14 -71.89 12.27
CA ALA A 864 54.43 -72.25 11.68
C ALA A 864 55.56 -71.33 12.19
N ALA A 865 55.33 -70.02 12.21
CA ALA A 865 56.33 -69.05 12.63
C ALA A 865 56.65 -69.12 14.14
N VAL A 866 55.65 -69.33 15.00
CA VAL A 866 55.84 -69.49 16.46
C VAL A 866 56.66 -70.75 16.76
N ARG A 867 56.42 -71.84 16.03
CA ARG A 867 57.25 -73.07 16.12
C ARG A 867 58.71 -72.79 15.76
N ASP A 868 58.94 -72.13 14.62
CA ASP A 868 60.29 -71.80 14.17
C ASP A 868 61.04 -70.86 15.14
N GLN A 869 60.34 -69.87 15.71
CA GLN A 869 60.92 -68.96 16.71
C GLN A 869 61.22 -69.68 18.03
N THR A 870 60.33 -70.59 18.46
CA THR A 870 60.51 -71.38 19.68
C THR A 870 61.72 -72.30 19.54
N LEU A 871 61.88 -72.94 18.37
CA LEU A 871 63.06 -73.72 18.04
C LEU A 871 64.32 -72.86 18.09
N ALA A 872 64.32 -71.68 17.48
CA ALA A 872 65.46 -70.77 17.51
C ALA A 872 65.82 -70.28 18.93
N LYS A 873 64.85 -70.14 19.83
CA LYS A 873 65.09 -69.85 21.26
C LYS A 873 65.74 -71.05 21.96
N GLN A 874 65.26 -72.27 21.72
CA GLN A 874 65.85 -73.49 22.28
C GLN A 874 67.30 -73.68 21.82
N VAL A 875 67.58 -73.44 20.53
CA VAL A 875 68.95 -73.47 19.96
C VAL A 875 69.85 -72.44 20.66
N ARG A 876 69.39 -71.19 20.81
CA ARG A 876 70.14 -70.14 21.53
C ARG A 876 70.39 -70.48 22.98
N GLN A 877 69.39 -71.03 23.65
CA GLN A 877 69.50 -71.42 25.05
C GLN A 877 70.51 -72.55 25.25
N ARG A 878 70.50 -73.51 24.33
CA ARG A 878 71.45 -74.62 24.33
C ARG A 878 72.88 -74.17 24.03
N LEU A 879 73.04 -73.24 23.08
CA LEU A 879 74.34 -72.62 22.81
C LEU A 879 74.82 -71.77 24.00
N TRP A 880 73.92 -71.06 24.67
CA TRP A 880 74.24 -70.28 25.87
C TRP A 880 74.71 -71.17 27.02
N GLU A 881 74.04 -72.30 27.25
CA GLU A 881 74.44 -73.28 28.27
C GLU A 881 75.87 -73.77 28.04
N GLU A 882 76.25 -74.03 26.78
CA GLU A 882 77.63 -74.41 26.44
C GLU A 882 78.64 -73.27 26.60
N LEU A 883 78.30 -72.06 26.12
CA LEU A 883 79.22 -70.91 26.14
C LEU A 883 79.41 -70.36 27.56
N ARG A 884 78.37 -70.36 28.40
CA ARG A 884 78.46 -69.95 29.81
C ARG A 884 79.41 -70.84 30.62
N VAL A 885 79.46 -72.13 30.32
CA VAL A 885 80.40 -73.06 30.97
C VAL A 885 81.85 -72.72 30.63
N LYS A 886 82.10 -72.13 29.44
CA LYS A 886 83.43 -71.70 29.00
C LYS A 886 83.78 -70.27 29.40
N ASN A 887 82.78 -69.39 29.51
CA ASN A 887 82.95 -68.00 29.90
C ASN A 887 81.75 -67.52 30.74
N ALA A 888 81.97 -67.25 32.03
CA ALA A 888 80.89 -66.92 32.97
C ALA A 888 80.16 -65.61 32.62
N ASP A 889 80.80 -64.70 31.88
CA ASP A 889 80.23 -63.43 31.42
C ASP A 889 79.46 -63.56 30.08
N THR A 890 79.10 -64.78 29.68
CA THR A 890 78.33 -64.98 28.44
C THR A 890 76.94 -64.35 28.56
N PRO A 891 76.57 -63.43 27.64
CA PRO A 891 75.29 -62.74 27.70
C PRO A 891 74.13 -63.73 27.61
N PRO A 892 72.98 -63.46 28.26
CA PRO A 892 71.85 -64.38 28.35
C PRO A 892 71.33 -64.87 26.99
N PRO A 893 70.62 -66.01 26.91
CA PRO A 893 70.19 -66.62 25.64
C PRO A 893 69.45 -65.69 24.67
N SER A 894 68.77 -64.68 25.20
CA SER A 894 68.05 -63.67 24.42
C SER A 894 68.97 -62.76 23.61
N GLU A 895 70.20 -62.50 24.09
CA GLU A 895 71.18 -61.56 23.53
C GLU A 895 72.34 -62.27 22.82
N LEU A 896 72.30 -63.61 22.79
CA LEU A 896 73.31 -64.44 22.19
C LEU A 896 73.14 -64.51 20.67
N THR A 897 74.11 -63.98 19.92
CA THR A 897 74.17 -64.12 18.45
C THR A 897 74.66 -65.52 18.09
N VAL A 898 73.83 -66.29 17.39
CA VAL A 898 74.19 -67.64 16.94
C VAL A 898 74.94 -67.53 15.62
N ALA A 899 76.20 -67.96 15.59
CA ALA A 899 76.92 -68.10 14.32
C ALA A 899 76.28 -69.23 13.48
N PRO A 900 76.20 -69.13 12.15
CA PRO A 900 75.60 -70.17 11.31
C PRO A 900 76.20 -71.56 11.51
N GLU A 901 77.49 -71.59 11.84
CA GLU A 901 78.27 -72.80 12.15
C GLU A 901 77.79 -73.45 13.47
N ASP A 902 77.56 -72.63 14.49
CA ASP A 902 77.02 -73.06 15.79
C ASP A 902 75.55 -73.46 15.70
N GLU A 903 74.75 -72.75 14.89
CA GLU A 903 73.36 -73.12 14.63
C GLU A 903 73.29 -74.51 14.00
N THR A 904 74.12 -74.77 12.99
CA THR A 904 74.17 -76.06 12.29
C THR A 904 74.56 -77.19 13.25
N ARG A 905 75.54 -76.94 14.12
CA ARG A 905 76.00 -77.92 15.11
C ARG A 905 74.95 -78.20 16.18
N ILE A 906 74.37 -77.15 16.77
CA ILE A 906 73.36 -77.28 17.84
C ILE A 906 72.08 -77.92 17.28
N ILE A 907 71.63 -77.51 16.09
CA ILE A 907 70.48 -78.15 15.43
C ILE A 907 70.80 -79.62 15.12
N GLY A 908 72.01 -79.93 14.63
CA GLY A 908 72.45 -81.32 14.42
C GLY A 908 72.40 -82.16 15.70
N LEU A 909 72.87 -81.61 16.83
CA LEU A 909 72.77 -82.24 18.15
C LEU A 909 71.32 -82.46 18.57
N MET A 910 70.47 -81.42 18.48
CA MET A 910 69.06 -81.50 18.85
C MET A 910 68.28 -82.49 17.98
N VAL A 911 68.61 -82.59 16.68
CA VAL A 911 68.06 -83.64 15.80
C VAL A 911 68.51 -85.01 16.26
N SER A 912 69.81 -85.21 16.52
CA SER A 912 70.32 -86.53 16.93
C SER A 912 69.76 -87.01 18.28
N GLU A 913 69.49 -86.10 19.20
CA GLU A 913 68.88 -86.43 20.48
C GLU A 913 67.38 -86.72 20.38
N ARG A 914 66.67 -85.97 19.54
CA ARG A 914 65.22 -86.09 19.42
C ARG A 914 64.79 -87.16 18.40
N TYR A 915 65.64 -87.43 17.42
CA TYR A 915 65.46 -88.40 16.34
C TYR A 915 66.72 -89.28 16.20
N PRO A 916 67.07 -90.09 17.20
CA PRO A 916 68.26 -90.95 17.19
C PRO A 916 68.26 -91.98 16.04
N ASP A 917 67.09 -92.30 15.51
CA ASP A 917 66.88 -93.27 14.42
C ASP A 917 66.82 -92.62 13.01
N GLY A 918 67.11 -91.32 12.90
CA GLY A 918 67.08 -90.56 11.65
C GLY A 918 65.81 -89.70 11.48
N LEU A 919 65.91 -88.64 10.67
CA LEU A 919 64.81 -87.70 10.43
C LEU A 919 63.64 -88.37 9.68
N PRO A 920 62.38 -88.19 10.11
CA PRO A 920 61.23 -88.70 9.38
C PRO A 920 61.19 -88.10 7.96
N ALA A 921 60.89 -88.92 6.95
CA ALA A 921 60.87 -88.51 5.55
C ALA A 921 59.95 -87.29 5.34
N PRO A 922 60.34 -86.29 4.52
CA PRO A 922 59.53 -85.10 4.33
C PRO A 922 58.17 -85.46 3.74
N GLY A 923 57.10 -85.29 4.53
CA GLY A 923 55.70 -85.42 4.09
C GLY A 923 54.88 -86.57 4.68
N VAL A 924 55.32 -87.23 5.75
CA VAL A 924 54.54 -88.31 6.38
C VAL A 924 54.11 -87.93 7.79
N ASP A 925 52.92 -87.32 7.90
CA ASP A 925 52.13 -87.32 9.13
C ASP A 925 51.55 -88.73 9.31
N THR A 926 52.07 -89.52 10.25
CA THR A 926 51.46 -90.79 10.66
C THR A 926 51.35 -90.94 12.17
N ALA A 927 50.13 -90.69 12.67
CA ALA A 927 49.31 -91.52 13.58
C ALA A 927 48.19 -90.60 14.14
N GLY A 928 46.88 -90.76 13.91
CA GLY A 928 46.02 -91.94 13.72
C GLY A 928 45.69 -92.58 15.08
N ALA A 929 44.46 -92.84 15.54
CA ALA A 929 43.13 -92.80 14.95
C ALA A 929 42.04 -93.06 16.05
N SER A 930 40.88 -92.37 15.97
CA SER A 930 39.48 -92.87 16.10
C SER A 930 38.96 -93.44 17.45
N VAL A 931 37.68 -93.49 17.85
CA VAL A 931 36.29 -93.50 17.27
C VAL A 931 35.35 -92.97 18.39
N THR A 932 34.22 -92.26 18.16
CA THR A 932 32.83 -92.82 18.22
C THR A 932 31.76 -91.82 17.72
N GLN A 933 31.05 -92.23 16.65
CA GLN A 933 29.71 -91.83 16.14
C GLN A 933 28.58 -92.48 16.99
N PRO A 934 27.22 -92.37 16.77
CA PRO A 934 26.45 -91.78 15.64
C PRO A 934 25.10 -91.03 15.97
N GLN A 935 24.51 -90.43 14.91
CA GLN A 935 23.06 -90.26 14.58
C GLN A 935 22.19 -89.21 15.33
N ALA A 936 21.22 -88.46 14.74
CA ALA A 936 20.66 -88.35 13.38
C ALA A 936 19.72 -87.10 13.20
N VAL A 937 19.32 -86.83 11.94
CA VAL A 937 18.15 -86.06 11.39
C VAL A 937 18.17 -84.51 11.54
N VAL A 938 17.85 -83.61 10.58
CA VAL A 938 16.88 -83.53 9.46
C VAL A 938 17.38 -82.57 8.33
N ALA A 939 16.79 -82.75 7.14
CA ALA A 939 17.07 -82.24 5.80
C ALA A 939 16.84 -80.73 5.48
N ALA A 940 17.28 -80.38 4.25
CA ALA A 940 17.31 -79.11 3.51
C ALA A 940 15.97 -78.34 3.36
N PRO A 941 16.00 -77.10 2.84
CA PRO A 941 15.72 -76.91 1.41
C PRO A 941 16.57 -75.83 0.69
N PRO A 942 16.46 -75.72 -0.66
CA PRO A 942 17.50 -75.20 -1.55
C PRO A 942 17.27 -73.75 -2.02
N ALA A 943 18.27 -73.27 -2.77
CA ALA A 943 18.28 -72.03 -3.54
C ALA A 943 17.03 -71.83 -4.41
N PRO A 944 16.63 -70.57 -4.69
CA PRO A 944 15.81 -70.26 -5.84
C PRO A 944 16.62 -69.68 -7.00
N THR A 945 16.28 -70.26 -8.14
CA THR A 945 16.54 -69.99 -9.55
C THR A 945 16.22 -68.54 -10.00
N PRO A 946 16.85 -68.03 -11.08
CA PRO A 946 16.45 -66.80 -11.76
C PRO A 946 15.54 -67.05 -12.97
N ALA A 947 14.69 -66.05 -13.31
CA ALA A 947 14.15 -65.65 -14.64
C ALA A 947 12.66 -65.18 -14.58
N PRO A 948 12.09 -64.41 -15.54
CA PRO A 948 12.66 -63.92 -16.81
C PRO A 948 12.52 -62.40 -17.08
N ARG A 949 13.23 -61.91 -18.11
CA ARG A 949 13.00 -60.61 -18.78
C ARG A 949 12.10 -60.77 -20.01
N ARG A 950 11.27 -59.74 -20.30
CA ARG A 950 10.82 -59.26 -21.65
C ARG A 950 10.95 -57.72 -21.59
N ILE A 951 11.92 -57.03 -22.20
CA ILE A 951 12.21 -56.67 -23.61
C ILE A 951 11.17 -55.71 -24.26
N TYR A 952 11.60 -54.45 -24.53
CA TYR A 952 11.84 -53.82 -25.86
C TYR A 952 12.86 -52.67 -25.65
N SER A 953 14.11 -52.79 -26.15
CA SER A 953 14.69 -52.29 -27.42
C SER A 953 15.02 -50.77 -27.41
N GLY A 954 16.16 -50.26 -27.89
CA GLY A 954 17.28 -50.81 -28.67
C GLY A 954 18.51 -49.89 -28.48
N ALA A 955 19.73 -50.43 -28.56
CA ALA A 955 20.60 -50.48 -29.76
C ALA A 955 21.66 -49.36 -29.70
N ALA A 956 22.95 -49.50 -30.03
CA ALA A 956 23.89 -50.60 -30.23
C ALA A 956 25.25 -49.91 -30.54
N THR A 957 26.36 -50.37 -29.93
CA THR A 957 27.76 -50.42 -30.46
C THR A 957 28.51 -49.14 -30.89
N PRO A 958 29.86 -49.15 -31.10
CA PRO A 958 30.95 -49.99 -30.54
C PRO A 958 32.17 -49.17 -30.04
N LYS A 959 33.15 -49.85 -29.43
CA LYS A 959 34.55 -49.37 -29.23
C LYS A 959 35.21 -48.93 -30.55
N PRO A 960 36.24 -48.06 -30.50
CA PRO A 960 37.62 -48.50 -30.82
C PRO A 960 38.64 -47.99 -29.76
N VAL A 961 39.62 -48.76 -29.29
CA VAL A 961 40.89 -49.24 -29.91
C VAL A 961 42.05 -48.22 -29.86
N ALA A 962 43.20 -48.74 -29.39
CA ALA A 962 44.60 -48.30 -29.50
C ALA A 962 45.02 -47.13 -28.56
N LYS A 963 46.09 -47.23 -27.78
CA LYS A 963 47.45 -47.60 -28.18
C LYS A 963 48.30 -48.09 -26.99
N THR A 964 48.92 -49.25 -27.16
CA THR A 964 50.21 -49.61 -26.53
C THR A 964 51.33 -48.99 -27.36
N PRO A 965 52.45 -48.57 -26.75
CA PRO A 965 53.73 -49.22 -27.05
C PRO A 965 54.50 -49.49 -25.75
N ALA A 966 54.93 -50.73 -25.52
CA ALA A 966 56.22 -51.31 -25.92
C ALA A 966 57.36 -50.98 -24.93
N VAL A 967 57.66 -51.99 -24.11
CA VAL A 967 58.99 -52.54 -23.79
C VAL A 967 60.09 -51.58 -23.30
N LYS A 968 60.59 -51.85 -22.09
CA LYS A 968 62.03 -52.05 -21.83
C LYS A 968 62.27 -52.65 -20.44
N THR A 969 62.34 -53.97 -20.40
CA THR A 969 63.11 -54.71 -19.39
C THR A 969 64.58 -54.66 -19.83
N VAL A 970 65.46 -54.17 -18.97
CA VAL A 970 66.91 -54.35 -19.10
C VAL A 970 67.41 -54.89 -17.78
N VAL A 971 67.89 -56.13 -17.84
CA VAL A 971 68.75 -56.82 -16.88
C VAL A 971 70.16 -56.75 -17.44
N ILE A 972 71.14 -56.38 -16.63
CA ILE A 972 72.58 -56.66 -16.86
C ILE A 972 73.28 -56.75 -15.50
N ILE A 973 74.30 -57.56 -15.19
CA ILE A 973 74.98 -58.80 -15.67
C ILE A 973 76.02 -59.07 -14.55
N SER A 974 76.31 -60.34 -14.23
CA SER A 974 77.65 -60.87 -13.89
C SER A 974 77.52 -62.32 -13.40
N SER A 975 78.37 -63.31 -13.71
CA SER A 975 79.17 -63.70 -14.89
C SER A 975 79.97 -64.96 -14.49
N GLY A 976 79.92 -66.01 -15.32
CA GLY A 976 80.92 -67.10 -15.46
C GLY A 976 80.83 -68.29 -14.49
N GLU A 977 81.26 -69.51 -14.81
CA GLU A 977 81.57 -70.22 -16.07
C GLU A 977 81.85 -71.71 -15.71
N VAL A 978 81.75 -72.58 -16.71
CA VAL A 978 82.35 -73.93 -16.88
C VAL A 978 81.57 -75.20 -16.44
N VAL A 979 81.59 -76.10 -17.42
CA VAL A 979 81.01 -77.42 -17.68
C VAL A 979 81.58 -78.56 -16.82
N ALA A 980 80.76 -79.57 -16.47
CA ALA A 980 81.15 -81.00 -16.51
C ALA A 980 79.94 -81.93 -16.34
N THR A 981 80.00 -83.06 -17.05
CA THR A 981 79.02 -84.14 -17.20
C THR A 981 79.13 -85.25 -16.15
N ALA A 982 77.99 -85.90 -15.89
CA ALA A 982 77.75 -87.33 -15.64
C ALA A 982 77.97 -87.99 -14.26
N SER A 983 76.91 -88.73 -13.86
CA SER A 983 76.86 -90.06 -13.22
C SER A 983 76.66 -90.19 -11.70
N ALA A 984 75.89 -91.23 -11.40
CA ALA A 984 75.28 -91.65 -10.13
C ALA A 984 76.28 -92.00 -9.02
N ASP A 985 75.98 -91.61 -7.77
CA ASP A 985 75.76 -92.52 -6.64
C ASP A 985 75.20 -91.76 -5.43
N GLY A 986 74.64 -92.51 -4.46
CA GLY A 986 73.72 -92.02 -3.42
C GLY A 986 74.24 -91.09 -2.31
N SER A 987 73.27 -90.76 -1.43
CA SER A 987 73.31 -89.93 -0.21
C SER A 987 73.40 -88.41 -0.42
N THR A 988 72.24 -87.76 -0.49
CA THR A 988 72.17 -86.29 -0.36
C THR A 988 72.33 -85.93 1.12
N PRO A 989 73.29 -85.07 1.50
CA PRO A 989 73.44 -84.65 2.88
C PRO A 989 72.21 -83.85 3.30
N LEU A 990 71.69 -84.21 4.47
CA LEU A 990 70.60 -83.54 5.15
C LEU A 990 70.88 -82.04 5.24
N THR A 991 70.02 -81.23 4.61
CA THR A 991 70.20 -79.78 4.66
C THR A 991 69.77 -79.26 6.03
N LEU A 992 70.44 -78.22 6.53
CA LEU A 992 70.08 -77.56 7.78
C LEU A 992 68.59 -77.14 7.82
N ALA A 993 68.03 -76.81 6.66
CA ALA A 993 66.62 -76.41 6.52
C ALA A 993 65.64 -77.58 6.78
N ASP A 994 65.96 -78.79 6.32
CA ASP A 994 65.11 -79.97 6.54
C ASP A 994 65.15 -80.43 8.00
N ALA A 995 66.34 -80.40 8.60
CA ALA A 995 66.57 -80.65 10.03
C ALA A 995 65.79 -79.67 10.93
N ARG A 996 65.81 -78.37 10.58
CA ARG A 996 65.07 -77.32 11.28
C ARG A 996 63.56 -77.54 11.21
N ARG A 997 63.04 -77.86 10.02
CA ARG A 997 61.60 -78.04 9.77
C ARG A 997 61.02 -79.23 10.55
N ALA A 998 61.76 -80.33 10.68
CA ALA A 998 61.33 -81.51 11.44
C ALA A 998 61.41 -81.31 12.96
N LEU A 999 62.33 -80.49 13.47
CA LEU A 999 62.34 -80.11 14.88
C LEU A 999 61.20 -79.14 15.21
N ALA A 1000 60.93 -78.19 14.31
CA ALA A 1000 59.86 -77.21 14.48
C ALA A 1000 58.47 -77.86 14.46
N SER A 1001 58.22 -78.87 13.61
CA SER A 1001 56.93 -79.58 13.56
C SER A 1001 56.60 -80.35 14.86
N GLY A 1002 57.62 -80.79 15.60
CA GLY A 1002 57.49 -81.46 16.90
C GLY A 1002 57.20 -80.54 18.09
N ILE A 1003 57.10 -79.22 17.88
CA ILE A 1003 56.75 -78.23 18.91
C ILE A 1003 55.22 -78.10 18.99
N VAL A 1004 54.66 -78.41 20.17
CA VAL A 1004 53.23 -78.24 20.44
C VAL A 1004 52.95 -76.78 20.74
N VAL A 1005 52.10 -76.14 19.94
CA VAL A 1005 51.58 -74.77 20.15
C VAL A 1005 50.07 -74.90 20.29
N SER A 1006 49.53 -74.49 21.43
CA SER A 1006 48.10 -74.55 21.70
C SER A 1006 47.34 -73.39 21.04
N GLU A 1007 46.03 -73.51 20.94
CA GLU A 1007 45.19 -72.38 20.50
C GLU A 1007 45.24 -71.22 21.50
N GLU A 1008 45.48 -71.51 22.78
CA GLU A 1008 45.68 -70.51 23.83
C GLU A 1008 46.97 -69.70 23.60
N ASP A 1009 48.04 -70.31 23.09
CA ASP A 1009 49.28 -69.62 22.73
C ASP A 1009 49.10 -68.67 21.53
N LEU A 1010 48.29 -69.07 20.55
CA LEU A 1010 47.96 -68.22 19.39
C LEU A 1010 46.99 -67.08 19.78
N ARG A 1011 46.09 -67.34 20.73
CA ARG A 1011 45.22 -66.33 21.32
C ARG A 1011 46.03 -65.32 22.13
N ALA A 1012 47.00 -65.79 22.92
CA ALA A 1012 47.95 -64.95 23.64
C ALA A 1012 48.82 -64.11 22.68
N LEU A 1013 49.20 -64.65 21.52
CA LEU A 1013 49.88 -63.89 20.47
C LEU A 1013 48.99 -62.75 19.92
N ALA A 1014 47.71 -63.01 19.66
CA ALA A 1014 46.78 -61.98 19.22
C ALA A 1014 46.53 -60.91 20.30
N GLU A 1015 46.40 -61.31 21.57
CA GLU A 1015 46.29 -60.38 22.70
C GLU A 1015 47.58 -59.56 22.87
N ALA A 1016 48.75 -60.17 22.73
CA ALA A 1016 50.04 -59.48 22.77
C ALA A 1016 50.19 -58.45 21.63
N ARG A 1017 49.72 -58.75 20.42
CA ARG A 1017 49.68 -57.78 19.30
C ARG A 1017 48.75 -56.61 19.60
N ALA A 1018 47.55 -56.87 20.10
CA ALA A 1018 46.60 -55.84 20.47
C ALA A 1018 47.14 -54.95 21.60
N GLN A 1019 47.76 -55.57 22.60
CA GLN A 1019 48.44 -54.88 23.69
C GLN A 1019 49.59 -54.02 23.17
N HIS A 1020 50.41 -54.52 22.25
CA HIS A 1020 51.49 -53.75 21.67
C HIS A 1020 51.00 -52.53 20.87
N VAL A 1021 49.95 -52.68 20.05
CA VAL A 1021 49.32 -51.53 19.36
C VAL A 1021 48.77 -50.52 20.37
N ARG A 1022 48.19 -50.98 21.48
CA ARG A 1022 47.74 -50.09 22.56
C ARG A 1022 48.89 -49.34 23.21
N ASP A 1023 49.98 -50.03 23.52
CA ASP A 1023 51.15 -49.44 24.17
C ASP A 1023 51.81 -48.39 23.27
N GLU A 1024 51.94 -48.67 21.97
CA GLU A 1024 52.40 -47.73 20.94
C GLU A 1024 51.47 -46.49 20.82
N LEU A 1025 50.16 -46.67 20.95
CA LEU A 1025 49.21 -45.55 20.97
C LEU A 1025 49.32 -44.71 22.26
N LEU A 1026 49.73 -45.32 23.38
CA LEU A 1026 49.96 -44.64 24.66
C LEU A 1026 51.34 -44.00 24.76
N GLU A 1027 52.26 -44.35 23.86
CA GLU A 1027 53.63 -43.84 23.83
C GLU A 1027 53.64 -42.31 23.70
N GLY A 1028 54.28 -41.64 24.68
CA GLY A 1028 54.32 -40.18 24.81
C GLY A 1028 53.28 -39.59 25.77
N GLY A 1029 52.37 -40.39 26.34
CA GLY A 1029 51.45 -39.98 27.42
C GLY A 1029 50.33 -39.02 27.00
N GLU A 1030 50.06 -38.89 25.71
CA GLU A 1030 49.14 -37.88 25.16
C GLU A 1030 47.69 -38.38 25.00
N ILE A 1031 47.44 -39.68 25.21
CA ILE A 1031 46.12 -40.33 25.13
C ILE A 1031 45.80 -41.00 26.46
N ASP A 1032 44.60 -40.74 26.99
CA ASP A 1032 44.13 -41.38 28.22
C ASP A 1032 43.91 -42.89 28.02
N ALA A 1033 44.49 -43.70 28.91
CA ALA A 1033 44.43 -45.17 28.82
C ALA A 1033 43.02 -45.75 28.96
N GLY A 1034 42.08 -45.00 29.56
CA GLY A 1034 40.67 -45.34 29.67
C GLY A 1034 39.88 -45.14 28.38
N ARG A 1035 40.50 -44.63 27.30
CA ARG A 1035 39.89 -44.49 25.97
C ARG A 1035 40.24 -45.61 25.00
N LEU A 1036 41.20 -46.45 25.36
CA LEU A 1036 41.67 -47.57 24.55
C LEU A 1036 41.24 -48.88 25.21
N PHE A 1037 40.30 -49.58 24.60
CA PHE A 1037 39.68 -50.78 25.13
C PHE A 1037 40.20 -52.00 24.38
N LEU A 1038 40.85 -52.92 25.08
CA LEU A 1038 41.18 -54.22 24.52
C LEU A 1038 39.94 -55.10 24.54
N THR A 1039 39.58 -55.60 23.38
CA THR A 1039 38.45 -56.53 23.21
C THR A 1039 38.96 -57.93 22.98
N ALA A 1040 38.13 -58.92 23.27
CA ALA A 1040 38.50 -60.33 23.11
C ALA A 1040 38.98 -60.61 21.67
N PRO A 1041 40.09 -61.35 21.49
CA PRO A 1041 40.66 -61.60 20.18
C PRO A 1041 39.67 -62.30 19.26
N ALA A 1042 39.70 -61.91 17.98
CA ALA A 1042 38.79 -62.43 16.96
C ALA A 1042 39.03 -63.93 16.71
N PRO A 1043 37.97 -64.70 16.36
CA PRO A 1043 38.10 -66.13 16.05
C PRO A 1043 39.03 -66.39 14.87
N ALA A 1044 39.64 -67.57 14.84
CA ALA A 1044 40.62 -68.00 13.84
C ALA A 1044 40.18 -67.68 12.39
N GLY A 1045 41.09 -67.09 11.59
CA GLY A 1045 40.89 -66.89 10.15
C GLY A 1045 40.81 -65.45 9.65
N LYS A 1046 41.07 -64.43 10.48
CA LYS A 1046 41.16 -63.02 10.04
C LYS A 1046 42.58 -62.53 9.70
N GLY A 1047 43.55 -63.44 9.64
CA GLY A 1047 44.96 -63.15 9.36
C GLY A 1047 45.73 -62.62 10.57
N ALA A 1048 47.03 -62.37 10.40
CA ALA A 1048 47.90 -61.79 11.43
C ALA A 1048 47.70 -60.27 11.53
N LYS A 1049 46.55 -59.83 12.06
CA LYS A 1049 46.15 -58.41 12.10
C LYS A 1049 45.68 -57.96 13.47
N VAL A 1050 45.69 -56.66 13.72
CA VAL A 1050 44.93 -56.01 14.80
C VAL A 1050 43.86 -55.14 14.16
N PHE A 1051 42.60 -55.37 14.47
CA PHE A 1051 41.46 -54.57 14.02
C PHE A 1051 41.12 -53.49 15.02
N LEU A 1052 40.67 -52.35 14.51
CA LEU A 1052 40.38 -51.16 15.28
C LEU A 1052 38.94 -50.72 14.99
N GLN A 1053 38.21 -50.37 16.04
CA GLN A 1053 36.82 -49.90 15.92
C GLN A 1053 36.60 -48.66 16.80
N LEU A 1054 36.02 -47.61 16.21
CA LEU A 1054 35.68 -46.39 16.95
C LEU A 1054 34.32 -46.52 17.62
N ARG A 1055 34.21 -45.95 18.82
CA ARG A 1055 33.00 -45.94 19.62
C ARG A 1055 32.62 -44.55 20.11
#